data_AF-A0A6I9UGA6-F1
#
_entry.id   AF-A0A6I9UGA6-F1
#
_cell.length_a   1.000
_cell.length_b   1.000
_cell.length_c   1.000
_cell.angle_alpha   90.00
_cell.angle_beta   90.00
_cell.angle_gamma   90.00
#
_symmetry.space_group_name_H-M   'P 1'
#
loop_
_entity.id
_entity.type
_entity.pdbx_description
1 polymer ?
#
loop_
_entity_poly.entity_id
_entity_poly.type
_entity_poly.pdbx_seq_one_letter_code
_entity_poly.pdbx_strand_id
1 'polypeptide(L)'
;MVSGALGGFLDVATNFNTQAFLDDNLIAQFLRIGWKMVMLGDETWLKLFPDMFARHDGVNSFFVKDTIQVDYNVSRHLTTELSSTDWDLLILHYLGLDHVGHIGGRSSNLMGPKLMEMDEVIKRIHSSIMQTQETKQKRTLLMVVSDHGMTEGGNHGGSSYEETDSLALFVSGQKFSDSESRKEVYQVDMASTLALLFGVPIPKNNIGTVIRDVFTSLKDEQQLRILELNSWQLLRLLQTHLNELGCGRFSCKSERGQNYGPERLCCSYLDATALHESWKSKRLLRSVHGDDYRSAVLGYLEFLGTTSKWLSSRSTDKPIGLLVSGVAALLLSCLGLMTLTFLFTREVNFKGSRDISHTDNNIWKWHLEENFVLAVIFILILSMGSSSMIEEEQYIWHYMTSSLYLILLRKTIQSMKNGCTLTLTAEQRKIRFHHIYYIVAVLVSGRILRGWHQGGVNWSYLPDIAKLLEQAGTAHIKSLQLLSMFLVITICLAVLLSLGLRTRVSMLLVLVYLFPVLLILKQILRLQDSTFGSLSVRSTTMIQIIYAFLGTSSAGILLGTPWLMPLQNPKTLSSEVSHESPSKLPFDGFKDSLCVIGWGYMFSWCLLQMLLQQPINSVPVSLLLLQVVASIHYFSGGNLRHKQWVEVAALYYVGMAGHFGLGNTNTLATVDVAGAFIGISSHSTIISGILMFIITYASPMLALLSTLMSVCANDVRTVSNSQDVDFGYLLKTTVGYPCLVPLGLNSILLLAYTIVLLGMRNHLFIWSVFSPKFLYVCATTVCVYVGVSIVALTATYTCIVFATRSTLKGSCRDRLTER
;
A
#
# COMPACT_ATOMS: atom_id res chain seq x y z
N MET A 1 4.10 -3.04 -26.46
CA MET A 1 4.51 -2.81 -27.86
C MET A 1 5.89 -3.35 -28.21
N VAL A 2 7.01 -2.89 -27.60
CA VAL A 2 8.38 -3.23 -28.04
C VAL A 2 8.88 -4.66 -27.74
N SER A 3 8.32 -5.33 -26.73
CA SER A 3 8.58 -6.75 -26.43
C SER A 3 7.53 -7.68 -27.06
N GLY A 4 6.30 -7.16 -27.23
CA GLY A 4 5.10 -7.93 -27.55
C GLY A 4 4.75 -9.02 -26.53
N ALA A 5 5.22 -8.88 -25.30
CA ALA A 5 4.74 -9.62 -24.14
C ALA A 5 3.50 -8.93 -23.53
N LEU A 6 2.71 -9.67 -22.74
CA LEU A 6 1.63 -9.12 -21.92
C LEU A 6 2.22 -8.54 -20.62
N GLY A 7 1.77 -7.35 -20.22
CA GLY A 7 2.20 -6.75 -18.95
C GLY A 7 1.57 -7.43 -17.75
N GLY A 8 2.39 -7.83 -16.75
CA GLY A 8 1.93 -8.38 -15.48
C GLY A 8 1.76 -7.33 -14.36
N PHE A 9 1.01 -7.69 -13.31
CA PHE A 9 0.82 -6.85 -12.11
C PHE A 9 2.14 -6.49 -11.41
N LEU A 10 3.09 -7.45 -11.38
CA LEU A 10 4.40 -7.22 -10.78
C LEU A 10 5.23 -6.23 -11.63
N ASP A 11 5.10 -6.29 -12.96
CA ASP A 11 5.84 -5.44 -13.89
C ASP A 11 5.43 -3.96 -13.74
N VAL A 12 4.13 -3.69 -13.57
CA VAL A 12 3.60 -2.35 -13.28
C VAL A 12 4.07 -1.84 -11.91
N ALA A 13 4.07 -2.70 -10.88
CA ALA A 13 4.56 -2.35 -9.54
C ALA A 13 6.08 -2.08 -9.52
N THR A 14 6.86 -2.78 -10.33
CA THR A 14 8.30 -2.51 -10.52
C THR A 14 8.56 -1.28 -11.41
N ASN A 15 7.65 -0.97 -12.35
CA ASN A 15 7.73 0.21 -13.22
C ASN A 15 7.49 1.53 -12.47
N PHE A 16 6.73 1.54 -11.38
CA PHE A 16 6.59 2.72 -10.50
C PHE A 16 7.92 3.19 -9.89
N ASN A 17 8.96 2.35 -9.89
CA ASN A 17 10.31 2.71 -9.44
C ASN A 17 11.26 3.03 -10.61
N THR A 18 10.75 3.20 -11.84
CA THR A 18 11.51 3.46 -13.08
C THR A 18 12.83 2.68 -13.15
N GLN A 19 12.74 1.36 -13.03
CA GLN A 19 13.89 0.47 -13.21
C GLN A 19 14.08 0.15 -14.70
N ALA A 20 15.32 -0.12 -15.09
CA ALA A 20 15.65 -0.51 -16.46
C ALA A 20 14.86 -1.74 -16.91
N PHE A 21 14.34 -1.71 -18.14
CA PHE A 21 13.63 -2.83 -18.75
C PHE A 21 14.64 -3.84 -19.31
N LEU A 22 14.88 -4.92 -18.56
CA LEU A 22 15.94 -5.90 -18.84
C LEU A 22 15.51 -7.03 -19.79
N ASP A 23 14.20 -7.19 -20.01
CA ASP A 23 13.67 -8.23 -20.89
C ASP A 23 14.00 -7.99 -22.36
N ASP A 24 14.07 -9.07 -23.12
CA ASP A 24 14.34 -9.03 -24.55
C ASP A 24 13.28 -8.21 -25.30
N ASN A 25 13.73 -7.28 -26.15
CA ASN A 25 12.89 -6.29 -26.83
C ASN A 25 13.51 -5.80 -28.13
N LEU A 26 12.70 -5.16 -28.98
CA LEU A 26 13.12 -4.67 -30.29
C LEU A 26 14.30 -3.67 -30.24
N ILE A 27 14.31 -2.76 -29.28
CA ILE A 27 15.34 -1.71 -29.17
C ILE A 27 16.71 -2.36 -28.94
N ALA A 28 16.76 -3.34 -28.02
CA ALA A 28 17.96 -4.13 -27.77
C ALA A 28 18.38 -4.95 -29.01
N GLN A 29 17.43 -5.52 -29.76
CA GLN A 29 17.72 -6.27 -30.98
C GLN A 29 18.30 -5.39 -32.09
N PHE A 30 17.80 -4.16 -32.27
CA PHE A 30 18.35 -3.19 -33.21
C PHE A 30 19.76 -2.75 -32.80
N LEU A 31 19.99 -2.47 -31.52
CA LEU A 31 21.32 -2.11 -31.03
C LEU A 31 22.35 -3.22 -31.30
N ARG A 32 21.97 -4.49 -31.16
CA ARG A 32 22.85 -5.65 -31.41
C ARG A 32 23.31 -5.78 -32.85
N ILE A 33 22.52 -5.33 -33.82
CA ILE A 33 22.92 -5.29 -35.23
C ILE A 33 23.64 -4.00 -35.61
N GLY A 34 23.97 -3.16 -34.62
CA GLY A 34 24.77 -1.94 -34.80
C GLY A 34 23.97 -0.71 -35.22
N TRP A 35 22.64 -0.72 -35.08
CA TRP A 35 21.82 0.45 -35.42
C TRP A 35 22.11 1.63 -34.50
N LYS A 36 22.22 2.81 -35.11
CA LYS A 36 22.28 4.07 -34.38
C LYS A 36 20.87 4.60 -34.15
N MET A 37 20.47 4.71 -32.89
CA MET A 37 19.11 5.06 -32.50
C MET A 37 19.08 6.43 -31.82
N VAL A 38 18.07 7.24 -32.14
CA VAL A 38 17.84 8.56 -31.55
C VAL A 38 16.47 8.58 -30.88
N MET A 39 16.38 9.12 -29.66
CA MET A 39 15.12 9.21 -28.91
C MET A 39 14.88 10.62 -28.38
N LEU A 40 13.74 11.21 -28.75
CA LEU A 40 13.34 12.55 -28.32
C LEU A 40 11.92 12.48 -27.74
N GLY A 41 11.73 12.90 -26.49
CA GLY A 41 10.41 12.86 -25.83
C GLY A 41 10.50 12.43 -24.38
N ASP A 42 9.48 11.74 -23.87
CA ASP A 42 9.40 11.35 -22.44
C ASP A 42 10.67 10.68 -21.89
N GLU A 43 11.24 11.26 -20.83
CA GLU A 43 12.45 10.77 -20.15
C GLU A 43 12.34 9.33 -19.62
N THR A 44 11.12 8.80 -19.46
CA THR A 44 10.84 7.42 -19.06
C THR A 44 11.50 6.42 -20.01
N TRP A 45 11.59 6.72 -21.31
CA TRP A 45 12.31 5.88 -22.27
C TRP A 45 13.79 5.74 -21.94
N LEU A 46 14.43 6.81 -21.45
CA LEU A 46 15.84 6.79 -21.09
C LEU A 46 16.10 5.97 -19.82
N LYS A 47 15.11 5.96 -18.91
CA LYS A 47 15.15 5.14 -17.69
C LYS A 47 14.90 3.66 -18.01
N LEU A 48 13.99 3.35 -18.93
CA LEU A 48 13.67 1.99 -19.36
C LEU A 48 14.78 1.38 -20.22
N PHE A 49 15.43 2.17 -21.09
CA PHE A 49 16.46 1.72 -22.03
C PHE A 49 17.77 2.48 -21.83
N PRO A 50 18.43 2.35 -20.66
CA PRO A 50 19.66 3.06 -20.37
C PRO A 50 20.75 2.70 -21.39
N ASP A 51 21.50 3.71 -21.82
CA ASP A 51 22.66 3.60 -22.72
C ASP A 51 22.36 2.98 -24.11
N MET A 52 21.08 2.93 -24.54
CA MET A 52 20.71 2.37 -25.85
C MET A 52 20.64 3.41 -26.98
N PHE A 53 20.60 4.71 -26.67
CA PHE A 53 20.43 5.79 -27.65
C PHE A 53 21.72 6.56 -27.89
N ALA A 54 22.08 6.77 -29.15
CA ALA A 54 23.28 7.52 -29.55
C ALA A 54 23.11 9.04 -29.37
N ARG A 55 21.88 9.53 -29.57
CA ARG A 55 21.46 10.89 -29.22
C ARG A 55 20.11 10.82 -28.53
N HIS A 56 19.92 11.64 -27.51
CA HIS A 56 18.64 11.72 -26.84
C HIS A 56 18.40 13.07 -26.17
N ASP A 57 17.13 13.43 -26.02
CA ASP A 57 16.68 14.56 -25.23
C ASP A 57 15.37 14.20 -24.51
N GLY A 58 15.44 14.14 -23.18
CA GLY A 58 14.35 13.69 -22.32
C GLY A 58 13.50 14.85 -21.83
N VAL A 59 12.19 14.67 -21.87
CA VAL A 59 11.18 15.63 -21.42
C VAL A 59 10.45 15.04 -20.22
N ASN A 60 10.29 15.82 -19.16
CA ASN A 60 9.57 15.38 -17.97
C ASN A 60 8.05 15.35 -18.23
N SER A 61 7.42 14.19 -18.03
CA SER A 61 5.98 13.95 -18.23
C SER A 61 5.10 14.24 -17.00
N PHE A 62 5.67 14.51 -15.82
CA PHE A 62 4.89 14.64 -14.58
C PHE A 62 4.00 15.90 -14.50
N PHE A 63 4.25 16.91 -15.34
CA PHE A 63 3.45 18.14 -15.33
C PHE A 63 2.39 18.14 -16.45
N VAL A 64 1.30 17.41 -16.20
CA VAL A 64 0.17 17.18 -17.13
C VAL A 64 -0.49 18.49 -17.63
N LYS A 65 -0.30 19.62 -16.94
CA LYS A 65 -0.83 20.93 -17.36
C LYS A 65 -0.03 21.58 -18.49
N ASP A 66 1.19 21.15 -18.75
CA ASP A 66 1.95 21.64 -19.89
C ASP A 66 1.59 20.87 -21.15
N THR A 67 0.85 21.51 -22.03
CA THR A 67 0.46 20.97 -23.33
C THR A 67 1.32 21.51 -24.47
N ILE A 68 2.30 22.39 -24.22
CA ILE A 68 3.02 23.13 -25.27
C ILE A 68 4.51 22.83 -25.23
N GLN A 69 5.17 23.01 -24.07
CA GLN A 69 6.63 22.86 -24.01
C GLN A 69 7.04 21.40 -24.18
N VAL A 70 6.23 20.46 -23.67
CA VAL A 70 6.45 19.03 -23.88
C VAL A 70 6.60 18.64 -25.34
N ASP A 71 5.74 19.16 -26.23
CA ASP A 71 5.79 18.88 -27.66
C ASP A 71 6.83 19.73 -28.38
N TYR A 72 6.99 21.00 -27.99
CA TYR A 72 8.02 21.89 -28.54
C TYR A 72 9.43 21.32 -28.34
N ASN A 73 9.69 20.72 -27.18
CA ASN A 73 10.98 20.13 -26.84
C ASN A 73 11.35 18.95 -27.74
N VAL A 74 10.36 18.27 -28.33
CA VAL A 74 10.57 17.24 -29.36
C VAL A 74 10.71 17.90 -30.74
N SER A 75 9.75 18.75 -31.10
CA SER A 75 9.64 19.37 -32.43
C SER A 75 10.83 20.25 -32.82
N ARG A 76 11.49 20.89 -31.85
CA ARG A 76 12.66 21.75 -32.10
C ARG A 76 13.85 21.01 -32.73
N HIS A 77 13.93 19.69 -32.56
CA HIS A 77 15.01 18.86 -33.11
C HIS A 77 14.72 18.32 -34.51
N LEU A 78 13.45 18.32 -34.95
CA LEU A 78 13.02 17.70 -36.20
C LEU A 78 13.84 18.18 -37.42
N THR A 79 14.10 19.48 -37.53
CA THR A 79 14.86 20.03 -38.66
C THR A 79 16.24 19.41 -38.76
N THR A 80 16.94 19.33 -37.62
CA THR A 80 18.30 18.80 -37.54
C THR A 80 18.31 17.30 -37.80
N GLU A 81 17.47 16.53 -37.12
CA GLU A 81 17.47 15.07 -37.24
C GLU A 81 17.00 14.59 -38.61
N LEU A 82 16.02 15.25 -39.24
CA LEU A 82 15.57 14.90 -40.60
C LEU A 82 16.61 15.23 -41.68
N SER A 83 17.49 16.21 -41.44
CA SER A 83 18.62 16.50 -42.36
C SER A 83 19.80 15.54 -42.17
N SER A 84 19.88 14.85 -41.03
CA SER A 84 20.95 13.91 -40.74
C SER A 84 20.82 12.59 -41.50
N THR A 85 21.93 11.88 -41.66
CA THR A 85 22.00 10.60 -42.39
C THR A 85 22.65 9.48 -41.58
N ASP A 86 22.84 9.70 -40.28
CA ASP A 86 23.69 8.88 -39.41
C ASP A 86 22.92 8.02 -38.41
N TRP A 87 21.59 8.10 -38.39
CA TRP A 87 20.72 7.25 -37.58
C TRP A 87 19.98 6.23 -38.46
N ASP A 88 19.65 5.09 -37.88
CA ASP A 88 18.85 4.02 -38.49
C ASP A 88 17.44 3.93 -37.89
N LEU A 89 17.25 4.41 -36.64
CA LEU A 89 15.94 4.56 -35.99
C LEU A 89 15.84 5.91 -35.28
N LEU A 90 14.76 6.66 -35.56
CA LEU A 90 14.40 7.89 -34.88
C LEU A 90 13.05 7.69 -34.17
N ILE A 91 13.05 7.85 -32.84
CA ILE A 91 11.86 7.76 -31.99
C ILE A 91 11.50 9.17 -31.53
N LEU A 92 10.26 9.57 -31.81
CA LEU A 92 9.67 10.83 -31.37
C LEU A 92 8.46 10.51 -30.50
N HIS A 93 8.49 10.91 -29.24
CA HIS A 93 7.42 10.63 -28.28
C HIS A 93 6.81 11.93 -27.78
N TYR A 94 5.62 12.23 -28.28
CA TYR A 94 4.84 13.43 -27.95
C TYR A 94 3.84 13.16 -26.83
N LEU A 95 3.65 14.12 -25.93
CA LEU A 95 2.81 13.99 -24.73
C LEU A 95 1.58 14.92 -24.77
N GLY A 96 1.60 15.98 -25.58
CA GLY A 96 0.60 17.03 -25.51
C GLY A 96 -0.82 16.58 -25.82
N LEU A 97 -1.02 15.56 -26.67
CA LEU A 97 -2.36 14.98 -26.92
C LEU A 97 -2.92 14.27 -25.68
N ASP A 98 -2.10 13.49 -25.00
CA ASP A 98 -2.48 12.81 -23.77
C ASP A 98 -2.80 13.83 -22.66
N HIS A 99 -1.93 14.82 -22.48
CA HIS A 99 -2.14 15.91 -21.53
C HIS A 99 -3.44 16.70 -21.80
N VAL A 100 -3.73 17.01 -23.07
CA VAL A 100 -5.01 17.65 -23.46
C VAL A 100 -6.20 16.73 -23.13
N GLY A 101 -6.05 15.43 -23.37
CA GLY A 101 -7.04 14.42 -23.01
C GLY A 101 -7.31 14.38 -21.51
N HIS A 102 -6.29 14.40 -20.66
CA HIS A 102 -6.45 14.47 -19.21
C HIS A 102 -7.11 15.75 -18.71
N ILE A 103 -6.86 16.89 -19.37
CA ILE A 103 -7.43 18.18 -18.97
C ILE A 103 -8.92 18.28 -19.28
N GLY A 104 -9.34 17.79 -20.45
CA GLY A 104 -10.69 18.08 -20.99
C GLY A 104 -11.39 16.93 -21.70
N GLY A 105 -10.86 15.72 -21.61
CA GLY A 105 -11.40 14.55 -22.29
C GLY A 105 -11.15 14.54 -23.80
N ARG A 106 -11.69 13.52 -24.46
CA ARG A 106 -11.62 13.35 -25.92
C ARG A 106 -12.20 14.54 -26.69
N SER A 107 -13.32 15.09 -26.21
CA SER A 107 -14.00 16.23 -26.84
C SER A 107 -13.49 17.60 -26.36
N SER A 108 -12.28 17.68 -25.80
CA SER A 108 -11.71 18.95 -25.34
C SER A 108 -11.61 19.98 -26.47
N ASN A 109 -11.91 21.25 -26.17
CA ASN A 109 -11.73 22.35 -27.13
C ASN A 109 -10.27 22.50 -27.60
N LEU A 110 -9.30 21.98 -26.83
CA LEU A 110 -7.88 21.99 -27.18
C LEU A 110 -7.48 20.80 -28.07
N MET A 111 -8.34 19.78 -28.19
CA MET A 111 -8.02 18.55 -28.94
C MET A 111 -7.85 18.84 -30.44
N GLY A 112 -8.75 19.62 -31.03
CA GLY A 112 -8.69 20.00 -32.45
C GLY A 112 -7.37 20.69 -32.83
N PRO A 113 -7.00 21.82 -32.19
CA PRO A 113 -5.72 22.47 -32.42
C PRO A 113 -4.51 21.55 -32.19
N LYS A 114 -4.55 20.69 -31.17
CA LYS A 114 -3.45 19.77 -30.86
C LYS A 114 -3.30 18.65 -31.89
N LEU A 115 -4.41 18.12 -32.41
CA LEU A 115 -4.38 17.17 -33.53
C LEU A 115 -3.84 17.80 -34.81
N MET A 116 -4.17 19.07 -35.10
CA MET A 116 -3.59 19.80 -36.23
C MET A 116 -2.07 19.99 -36.09
N GLU A 117 -1.57 20.20 -34.87
CA GLU A 117 -0.13 20.26 -34.62
C GLU A 117 0.56 18.93 -34.96
N MET A 118 -0.02 17.80 -34.51
CA MET A 118 0.53 16.47 -34.83
C MET A 118 0.44 16.15 -36.33
N ASP A 119 -0.65 16.55 -36.99
CA ASP A 119 -0.79 16.40 -38.44
C ASP A 119 0.31 17.15 -39.20
N GLU A 120 0.61 18.39 -38.82
CA GLU A 120 1.68 19.18 -39.45
C GLU A 120 3.07 18.57 -39.19
N VAL A 121 3.32 18.03 -37.99
CA VAL A 121 4.53 17.26 -37.69
C VAL A 121 4.65 16.04 -38.60
N ILE A 122 3.61 15.23 -38.73
CA ILE A 122 3.57 14.04 -39.58
C ILE A 122 3.80 14.43 -41.05
N LYS A 123 3.12 15.46 -41.52
CA LYS A 123 3.26 15.99 -42.89
C LYS A 123 4.67 16.46 -43.18
N ARG A 124 5.33 17.13 -42.22
CA ARG A 124 6.73 17.57 -42.35
C ARG A 124 7.69 16.39 -42.48
N ILE A 125 7.52 15.36 -41.64
CA ILE A 125 8.33 14.13 -41.70
C ILE A 125 8.10 13.43 -43.04
N HIS A 126 6.84 13.23 -43.44
CA HIS A 126 6.49 12.58 -44.69
C HIS A 126 7.07 13.31 -45.91
N SER A 127 6.95 14.64 -45.96
CA SER A 127 7.50 15.45 -47.06
C SER A 127 9.01 15.33 -47.16
N SER A 128 9.71 15.31 -46.02
CA SER A 128 11.16 15.10 -45.97
C SER A 128 11.56 13.70 -46.46
N ILE A 129 10.80 12.66 -46.09
CA ILE A 129 11.04 11.30 -46.57
C ILE A 129 10.86 11.21 -48.10
N MET A 130 9.80 11.81 -48.65
CA MET A 130 9.55 11.81 -50.10
C MET A 130 10.67 12.49 -50.89
N GLN A 131 11.12 13.68 -50.43
CA GLN A 131 12.25 14.38 -51.05
C GLN A 131 13.55 13.58 -51.00
N THR A 132 13.76 12.82 -49.91
CA THR A 132 14.98 12.04 -49.71
C THR A 132 14.97 10.73 -50.51
N GLN A 133 13.80 10.13 -50.76
CA GLN A 133 13.67 8.90 -51.55
C GLN A 133 14.01 9.09 -53.02
N GLU A 134 13.83 10.28 -53.58
CA GLU A 134 14.24 10.60 -54.95
C GLU A 134 15.77 10.67 -55.10
N THR A 135 16.49 10.93 -54.00
CA THR A 135 17.95 11.21 -54.00
C THR A 135 18.80 10.12 -53.34
N LYS A 136 18.22 9.28 -52.47
CA LYS A 136 18.94 8.23 -51.72
C LYS A 136 18.40 6.83 -52.03
N GLN A 137 19.30 5.85 -51.97
CA GLN A 137 18.99 4.42 -52.20
C GLN A 137 18.34 3.72 -51.00
N LYS A 138 18.22 4.40 -49.83
CA LYS A 138 17.61 3.86 -48.61
C LYS A 138 16.12 4.20 -48.54
N ARG A 139 15.28 3.21 -48.22
CA ARG A 139 13.84 3.37 -48.00
C ARG A 139 13.56 3.59 -46.50
N THR A 140 12.69 4.53 -46.19
CA THR A 140 12.26 4.83 -44.81
C THR A 140 10.83 4.41 -44.60
N LEU A 141 10.55 3.76 -43.46
CA LEU A 141 9.20 3.50 -42.96
C LEU A 141 8.86 4.56 -41.92
N LEU A 142 7.75 5.28 -42.10
CA LEU A 142 7.16 6.11 -41.07
C LEU A 142 6.05 5.32 -40.39
N MET A 143 6.17 5.15 -39.07
CA MET A 143 5.18 4.49 -38.23
C MET A 143 4.64 5.51 -37.23
N VAL A 144 3.33 5.73 -37.26
CA VAL A 144 2.62 6.59 -36.31
C VAL A 144 1.72 5.71 -35.47
N VAL A 145 1.98 5.67 -34.16
CA VAL A 145 1.23 4.82 -33.23
C VAL A 145 0.86 5.59 -31.97
N SER A 146 -0.23 5.15 -31.34
CA SER A 146 -0.60 5.52 -29.98
C SER A 146 -0.55 4.26 -29.10
N ASP A 147 -0.19 4.44 -27.85
CA ASP A 147 -0.13 3.39 -26.83
C ASP A 147 -1.50 3.14 -26.17
N HIS A 148 -2.36 4.15 -26.09
CA HIS A 148 -3.75 4.01 -25.67
C HIS A 148 -4.65 5.12 -26.26
N GLY A 149 -5.95 4.88 -26.20
CA GLY A 149 -6.99 5.89 -26.35
C GLY A 149 -7.25 6.65 -25.04
N MET A 150 -8.38 7.35 -24.96
CA MET A 150 -8.72 8.20 -23.82
C MET A 150 -10.24 8.13 -23.62
N THR A 151 -10.74 8.20 -22.40
CA THR A 151 -12.20 8.29 -22.18
C THR A 151 -12.72 9.73 -22.38
N GLU A 152 -14.02 9.91 -22.53
CA GLU A 152 -14.66 11.25 -22.52
C GLU A 152 -14.36 12.04 -21.24
N GLY A 153 -14.11 11.34 -20.12
CA GLY A 153 -13.75 11.94 -18.84
C GLY A 153 -12.26 12.25 -18.67
N GLY A 154 -11.42 12.02 -19.69
CA GLY A 154 -9.98 12.29 -19.62
C GLY A 154 -9.18 11.27 -18.79
N ASN A 155 -9.68 10.03 -18.70
CA ASN A 155 -8.97 8.92 -18.05
C ASN A 155 -8.55 7.85 -19.06
N HIS A 156 -7.50 7.09 -18.73
CA HIS A 156 -7.08 5.88 -19.42
C HIS A 156 -6.52 4.85 -18.41
N GLY A 157 -6.15 3.65 -18.88
CA GLY A 157 -5.62 2.55 -18.05
C GLY A 157 -6.61 1.41 -17.76
N GLY A 158 -7.86 1.55 -18.22
CA GLY A 158 -8.88 0.51 -18.23
C GLY A 158 -8.88 -0.36 -19.49
N SER A 159 -10.02 -0.99 -19.75
CA SER A 159 -10.25 -1.89 -20.90
C SER A 159 -11.48 -1.49 -21.72
N SER A 160 -11.95 -0.24 -21.55
CA SER A 160 -13.05 0.27 -22.36
C SER A 160 -12.63 0.40 -23.82
N TYR A 161 -13.60 0.36 -24.74
CA TYR A 161 -13.31 0.50 -26.17
C TYR A 161 -12.55 1.80 -26.42
N GLU A 162 -12.97 2.89 -25.79
CA GLU A 162 -12.39 4.22 -25.88
C GLU A 162 -10.91 4.29 -25.43
N GLU A 163 -10.51 3.47 -24.48
CA GLU A 163 -9.12 3.40 -24.01
C GLU A 163 -8.27 2.45 -24.84
N THR A 164 -8.87 1.41 -25.43
CA THR A 164 -8.16 0.44 -26.26
C THR A 164 -8.10 0.82 -27.75
N ASP A 165 -8.92 1.79 -28.15
CA ASP A 165 -8.98 2.37 -29.50
C ASP A 165 -7.77 3.28 -29.72
N SER A 166 -6.63 2.65 -30.02
CA SER A 166 -5.35 3.30 -30.29
C SER A 166 -5.03 3.31 -31.79
N LEU A 167 -4.42 4.40 -32.27
CA LEU A 167 -4.02 4.55 -33.67
C LEU A 167 -2.80 3.67 -34.01
N ALA A 168 -2.82 3.05 -35.19
CA ALA A 168 -1.62 2.52 -35.84
C ALA A 168 -1.65 2.78 -37.35
N LEU A 169 -0.66 3.52 -37.84
CA LEU A 169 -0.52 3.93 -39.24
C LEU A 169 0.89 3.65 -39.73
N PHE A 170 0.99 2.97 -40.87
CA PHE A 170 2.23 2.66 -41.57
C PHE A 170 2.28 3.40 -42.90
N VAL A 171 3.30 4.24 -43.10
CA VAL A 171 3.51 5.00 -44.32
C VAL A 171 4.84 4.61 -44.94
N SER A 172 4.80 4.13 -46.20
CA SER A 172 5.97 3.70 -46.96
C SER A 172 5.85 4.10 -48.42
N GLY A 173 6.98 4.18 -49.12
CA GLY A 173 7.02 4.43 -50.57
C GLY A 173 6.61 3.22 -51.43
N GLN A 174 6.28 2.07 -50.83
CA GLN A 174 5.69 0.93 -51.53
C GLN A 174 4.16 1.03 -51.53
N LYS A 175 3.54 0.67 -52.66
CA LYS A 175 2.09 0.45 -52.72
C LYS A 175 1.75 -0.78 -51.89
N PHE A 176 1.21 -0.58 -50.70
CA PHE A 176 0.46 -1.61 -50.01
C PHE A 176 -0.82 -1.87 -50.82
N SER A 177 -1.27 -3.13 -50.88
CA SER A 177 -2.53 -3.45 -51.55
C SER A 177 -3.68 -2.79 -50.77
N ASP A 178 -4.58 -2.07 -51.45
CA ASP A 178 -5.84 -1.50 -50.90
C ASP A 178 -6.83 -2.57 -50.42
N SER A 179 -6.36 -3.70 -49.89
CA SER A 179 -7.26 -4.70 -49.33
C SER A 179 -7.81 -4.16 -48.01
N GLU A 180 -9.11 -3.82 -47.99
CA GLU A 180 -9.91 -3.36 -46.85
C GLU A 180 -9.98 -4.36 -45.66
N SER A 181 -9.04 -5.31 -45.54
CA SER A 181 -9.32 -6.60 -44.89
C SER A 181 -8.96 -6.71 -43.41
N ARG A 182 -8.24 -5.75 -42.81
CA ARG A 182 -8.09 -5.65 -41.34
C ARG A 182 -8.09 -4.21 -40.84
N LYS A 183 -9.15 -3.85 -40.12
CA LYS A 183 -9.28 -2.54 -39.45
C LYS A 183 -8.66 -2.52 -38.05
N GLU A 184 -8.35 -3.69 -37.47
CA GLU A 184 -7.89 -3.83 -36.09
C GLU A 184 -6.73 -4.83 -36.00
N VAL A 185 -5.72 -4.48 -35.19
CA VAL A 185 -4.53 -5.30 -34.88
C VAL A 185 -4.21 -5.18 -33.38
N TYR A 186 -3.56 -6.18 -32.78
CA TYR A 186 -3.16 -6.08 -31.38
C TYR A 186 -1.79 -5.41 -31.25
N GLN A 187 -1.58 -4.60 -30.21
CA GLN A 187 -0.27 -3.95 -30.00
C GLN A 187 0.91 -4.91 -29.80
N VAL A 188 0.64 -6.15 -29.37
CA VAL A 188 1.67 -7.20 -29.25
C VAL A 188 2.20 -7.67 -30.61
N ASP A 189 1.40 -7.52 -31.66
CA ASP A 189 1.72 -7.88 -33.06
C ASP A 189 2.82 -6.98 -33.65
N MET A 190 2.99 -5.78 -33.10
CA MET A 190 4.00 -4.81 -33.56
C MET A 190 5.42 -5.36 -33.42
N ALA A 191 5.72 -6.01 -32.30
CA ALA A 191 7.08 -6.49 -32.04
C ALA A 191 7.51 -7.61 -32.99
N SER A 192 6.64 -8.57 -33.30
CA SER A 192 6.94 -9.63 -34.27
C SER A 192 6.98 -9.10 -35.70
N THR A 193 6.07 -8.18 -36.04
CA THR A 193 6.02 -7.55 -37.37
C THR A 193 7.28 -6.76 -37.67
N LEU A 194 7.70 -5.84 -36.79
CA LEU A 194 8.89 -5.03 -37.01
C LEU A 194 10.18 -5.86 -36.96
N ALA A 195 10.25 -6.87 -36.08
CA ALA A 195 11.40 -7.76 -36.03
C ALA A 195 11.63 -8.45 -37.37
N LEU A 196 10.58 -9.03 -37.95
CA LEU A 196 10.65 -9.72 -39.24
C LEU A 196 10.87 -8.76 -40.41
N LEU A 197 10.30 -7.56 -40.36
CA LEU A 197 10.49 -6.53 -41.40
C LEU A 197 11.94 -6.07 -41.53
N PHE A 198 12.62 -5.90 -40.40
CA PHE A 198 14.01 -5.43 -40.36
C PHE A 198 15.04 -6.57 -40.22
N GLY A 199 14.59 -7.83 -40.24
CA GLY A 199 15.46 -9.00 -40.23
C GLY A 199 16.18 -9.23 -38.90
N VAL A 200 15.60 -8.79 -37.79
CA VAL A 200 16.12 -9.07 -36.43
C VAL A 200 15.33 -10.20 -35.76
N PRO A 201 15.89 -10.88 -34.74
CA PRO A 201 15.16 -11.88 -33.98
C PRO A 201 13.89 -11.30 -33.34
N ILE A 202 12.77 -12.05 -33.39
CA ILE A 202 11.55 -11.72 -32.65
C ILE A 202 11.86 -11.79 -31.15
N PRO A 203 11.50 -10.77 -30.34
CA PRO A 203 11.74 -10.79 -28.90
C PRO A 203 11.24 -12.06 -28.22
N LYS A 204 12.05 -12.62 -27.32
CA LYS A 204 11.85 -13.96 -26.74
C LYS A 204 10.45 -14.19 -26.14
N ASN A 205 9.86 -13.18 -25.51
CA ASN A 205 8.56 -13.29 -24.82
C ASN A 205 7.37 -12.81 -25.68
N ASN A 206 7.59 -12.55 -26.97
CA ASN A 206 6.56 -12.06 -27.87
C ASN A 206 5.46 -13.11 -28.12
N ILE A 207 4.20 -12.74 -27.89
CA ILE A 207 3.01 -13.57 -28.17
C ILE A 207 2.22 -13.10 -29.40
N GLY A 208 2.71 -12.06 -30.09
CA GLY A 208 2.01 -11.41 -31.19
C GLY A 208 2.09 -12.18 -32.51
N THR A 209 1.07 -11.98 -33.34
CA THR A 209 0.99 -12.50 -34.70
C THR A 209 1.44 -11.44 -35.70
N VAL A 210 2.00 -11.85 -36.83
CA VAL A 210 2.49 -10.90 -37.84
C VAL A 210 1.35 -10.14 -38.54
N ILE A 211 1.49 -8.82 -38.70
CA ILE A 211 0.60 -7.98 -39.51
C ILE A 211 0.91 -8.22 -40.99
N ARG A 212 0.20 -9.16 -41.59
CA ARG A 212 0.43 -9.66 -42.96
C ARG A 212 0.45 -8.56 -44.02
N ASP A 213 -0.40 -7.55 -43.87
CA ASP A 213 -0.59 -6.51 -44.89
C ASP A 213 0.68 -5.65 -45.10
N VAL A 214 1.61 -5.66 -44.12
CA VAL A 214 2.94 -5.04 -44.23
C VAL A 214 3.85 -5.79 -45.22
N PHE A 215 3.59 -7.07 -45.50
CA PHE A 215 4.47 -7.96 -46.27
C PHE A 215 3.93 -8.35 -47.66
N THR A 216 2.84 -7.74 -48.12
CA THR A 216 2.16 -8.13 -49.38
C THR A 216 3.02 -7.96 -50.63
N SER A 217 4.04 -7.10 -50.58
CA SER A 217 4.97 -6.86 -51.69
C SER A 217 6.05 -7.94 -51.83
N LEU A 218 6.18 -8.83 -50.85
CA LEU A 218 7.17 -9.91 -50.85
C LEU A 218 6.71 -11.10 -51.67
N LYS A 219 7.66 -11.90 -52.18
CA LYS A 219 7.37 -13.14 -52.89
C LYS A 219 6.75 -14.18 -51.95
N ASP A 220 5.94 -15.08 -52.49
CA ASP A 220 5.27 -16.17 -51.75
C ASP A 220 6.19 -16.93 -50.78
N GLU A 221 7.42 -17.21 -51.18
CA GLU A 221 8.42 -17.89 -50.34
C GLU A 221 8.84 -17.07 -49.12
N GLN A 222 9.00 -15.77 -49.30
CA GLN A 222 9.34 -14.87 -48.21
C GLN A 222 8.15 -14.71 -47.26
N GLN A 223 6.93 -14.63 -47.80
CA GLN A 223 5.71 -14.57 -46.99
C GLN A 223 5.54 -15.84 -46.14
N LEU A 224 5.72 -17.03 -46.72
CA LEU A 224 5.69 -18.30 -45.97
C LEU A 224 6.82 -18.40 -44.94
N ARG A 225 8.03 -17.91 -45.26
CA ARG A 225 9.14 -17.89 -44.31
C ARG A 225 8.86 -17.00 -43.10
N ILE A 226 8.21 -15.86 -43.30
CA ILE A 226 7.80 -14.95 -42.22
C ILE A 226 6.79 -15.64 -41.30
N LEU A 227 5.78 -16.30 -41.87
CA LEU A 227 4.78 -17.05 -41.11
C LEU A 227 5.41 -18.22 -40.34
N GLU A 228 6.36 -18.93 -40.95
CA GLU A 228 7.11 -20.01 -40.32
C GLU A 228 7.92 -19.49 -39.11
N LEU A 229 8.65 -18.38 -39.26
CA LEU A 229 9.45 -17.79 -38.18
C LEU A 229 8.58 -17.30 -37.02
N ASN A 230 7.45 -16.64 -37.30
CA ASN A 230 6.51 -16.24 -36.26
C ASN A 230 5.87 -17.46 -35.57
N SER A 231 5.55 -18.50 -36.33
CA SER A 231 5.00 -19.74 -35.77
C SER A 231 6.02 -20.45 -34.88
N TRP A 232 7.29 -20.45 -35.26
CA TRP A 232 8.36 -20.99 -34.43
C TRP A 232 8.53 -20.23 -33.11
N GLN A 233 8.32 -18.91 -33.12
CA GLN A 233 8.30 -18.11 -31.90
C GLN A 233 7.18 -18.54 -30.94
N LEU A 234 5.93 -18.63 -31.40
CA LEU A 234 4.81 -19.05 -30.55
C LEU A 234 4.94 -20.52 -30.12
N LEU A 235 5.50 -21.38 -30.96
CA LEU A 235 5.77 -22.76 -30.62
C LEU A 235 6.76 -22.88 -29.45
N ARG A 236 7.83 -22.07 -29.44
CA ARG A 236 8.79 -22.06 -28.33
C ARG A 236 8.12 -21.68 -27.01
N LEU A 237 7.22 -20.70 -27.03
CA LEU A 237 6.42 -20.33 -25.86
C LEU A 237 5.43 -21.43 -25.46
N LEU A 238 4.83 -22.14 -26.42
CA LEU A 238 3.97 -23.28 -26.12
C LEU A 238 4.75 -24.43 -25.46
N GLN A 239 5.98 -24.69 -25.91
CA GLN A 239 6.84 -25.76 -25.40
C GLN A 239 7.30 -25.54 -23.95
N THR A 240 7.52 -24.30 -23.51
CA THR A 240 7.84 -24.02 -22.10
C THR A 240 6.69 -24.36 -21.16
N HIS A 241 5.44 -24.32 -21.65
CA HIS A 241 4.25 -24.71 -20.89
C HIS A 241 3.96 -26.23 -20.90
N LEU A 242 4.60 -26.98 -21.79
CA LEU A 242 4.38 -28.42 -22.00
C LEU A 242 5.37 -29.32 -21.23
N ASN A 243 6.08 -28.80 -20.22
CA ASN A 243 7.10 -29.53 -19.45
C ASN A 243 8.08 -30.30 -20.35
N GLU A 244 8.57 -29.65 -21.41
CA GLU A 244 9.57 -30.19 -22.36
C GLU A 244 9.12 -31.37 -23.23
N LEU A 245 7.84 -31.77 -23.23
CA LEU A 245 7.33 -32.69 -24.23
C LEU A 245 7.21 -31.98 -25.59
N GLY A 246 8.14 -32.26 -26.50
CA GLY A 246 8.12 -31.76 -27.87
C GLY A 246 6.87 -32.24 -28.64
N CYS A 247 6.34 -31.38 -29.52
CA CYS A 247 5.12 -31.65 -30.28
C CYS A 247 5.17 -32.94 -31.13
N GLY A 248 6.36 -33.45 -31.47
CA GLY A 248 6.54 -34.65 -32.30
C GLY A 248 6.15 -35.99 -31.65
N ARG A 249 5.76 -36.03 -30.36
CA ARG A 249 5.31 -37.26 -29.68
C ARG A 249 3.79 -37.43 -29.61
N PHE A 250 3.00 -36.41 -29.97
CA PHE A 250 1.55 -36.50 -29.92
C PHE A 250 0.99 -37.18 -31.17
N SER A 251 0.07 -38.13 -30.97
CA SER A 251 -0.65 -38.75 -32.09
C SER A 251 -1.77 -37.81 -32.54
N CYS A 252 -1.57 -37.11 -33.65
CA CYS A 252 -2.57 -36.21 -34.25
C CYS A 252 -3.70 -36.99 -34.96
N LYS A 253 -4.24 -38.03 -34.32
CA LYS A 253 -5.41 -38.75 -34.82
C LYS A 253 -6.68 -37.99 -34.44
N SER A 254 -7.44 -37.68 -35.48
CA SER A 254 -8.70 -36.94 -35.45
C SER A 254 -9.73 -37.58 -34.51
N GLU A 255 -9.92 -36.99 -33.33
CA GLU A 255 -11.25 -36.91 -32.73
C GLU A 255 -11.67 -35.46 -32.68
N ARG A 256 -12.80 -35.15 -33.34
CA ARG A 256 -13.48 -33.83 -33.30
C ARG A 256 -14.13 -33.59 -31.93
N GLY A 257 -13.38 -33.82 -30.85
CA GLY A 257 -13.76 -33.54 -29.47
C GLY A 257 -13.23 -32.19 -28.99
N GLN A 258 -13.99 -31.51 -28.14
CA GLN A 258 -13.80 -30.12 -27.68
C GLN A 258 -12.59 -29.86 -26.75
N ASN A 259 -11.43 -30.49 -26.97
CA ASN A 259 -10.25 -30.21 -26.15
C ASN A 259 -9.39 -29.10 -26.77
N TYR A 260 -9.51 -27.88 -26.22
CA TYR A 260 -8.64 -26.72 -26.47
C TYR A 260 -7.31 -26.85 -25.69
N GLY A 261 -6.66 -28.01 -25.80
CA GLY A 261 -5.40 -28.29 -25.12
C GLY A 261 -4.17 -27.90 -25.95
N PRO A 262 -2.99 -27.74 -25.31
CA PRO A 262 -1.73 -27.44 -25.99
C PRO A 262 -1.33 -28.52 -27.02
N GLU A 263 -1.83 -29.74 -26.87
CA GLU A 263 -1.65 -30.86 -27.81
C GLU A 263 -2.28 -30.58 -29.18
N ARG A 264 -3.47 -29.97 -29.22
CA ARG A 264 -4.14 -29.61 -30.47
C ARG A 264 -3.43 -28.46 -31.18
N LEU A 265 -2.88 -27.52 -30.42
CA LEU A 265 -2.04 -26.44 -30.97
C LEU A 265 -0.76 -27.00 -31.59
N CYS A 266 -0.12 -27.98 -30.93
CA CYS A 266 0.99 -28.74 -31.50
C CYS A 266 0.62 -29.41 -32.83
N CYS A 267 -0.53 -30.07 -32.91
CA CYS A 267 -0.99 -30.70 -34.16
C CYS A 267 -1.25 -29.66 -35.26
N SER A 268 -1.89 -28.53 -34.94
CA SER A 268 -2.12 -27.44 -35.90
C SER A 268 -0.80 -26.89 -36.47
N TYR A 269 0.24 -26.76 -35.65
CA TYR A 269 1.59 -26.42 -36.13
C TYR A 269 2.15 -27.47 -37.08
N LEU A 270 2.08 -28.76 -36.71
CA LEU A 270 2.60 -29.85 -37.54
C LEU A 270 1.88 -29.90 -38.90
N ASP A 271 0.56 -29.75 -38.92
CA ASP A 271 -0.25 -29.68 -40.13
C ASP A 271 0.18 -28.51 -41.02
N ALA A 272 0.36 -27.31 -40.44
CA ALA A 272 0.84 -26.13 -41.17
C ALA A 272 2.23 -26.36 -41.79
N THR A 273 3.16 -26.99 -41.06
CA THR A 273 4.49 -27.32 -41.58
C THR A 273 4.45 -28.37 -42.68
N ALA A 274 3.57 -29.38 -42.59
CA ALA A 274 3.40 -30.39 -43.62
C ALA A 274 2.85 -29.78 -44.92
N LEU A 275 1.90 -28.85 -44.82
CA LEU A 275 1.38 -28.09 -45.98
C LEU A 275 2.47 -27.23 -46.63
N HIS A 276 3.30 -26.56 -45.82
CA HIS A 276 4.42 -25.77 -46.32
C HIS A 276 5.48 -26.64 -47.03
N GLU A 277 5.89 -27.76 -46.45
CA GLU A 277 6.83 -28.69 -47.09
C GLU A 277 6.24 -29.31 -48.37
N SER A 278 4.94 -29.61 -48.39
CA SER A 278 4.24 -30.05 -49.60
C SER A 278 4.31 -28.98 -50.70
N TRP A 279 3.99 -27.73 -50.39
CA TRP A 279 4.11 -26.61 -51.33
C TRP A 279 5.55 -26.46 -51.86
N LYS A 280 6.54 -26.53 -50.97
CA LYS A 280 7.97 -26.42 -51.31
C LYS A 280 8.41 -27.53 -52.28
N SER A 281 7.99 -28.77 -52.02
CA SER A 281 8.30 -29.93 -52.88
C SER A 281 7.65 -29.83 -54.27
N LYS A 282 6.38 -29.41 -54.36
CA LYS A 282 5.68 -29.20 -55.63
C LYS A 282 6.26 -28.03 -56.43
N ARG A 283 6.81 -27.00 -55.75
CA ARG A 283 7.51 -25.88 -56.40
C ARG A 283 8.80 -26.30 -57.07
N LEU A 284 9.58 -27.16 -56.43
CA LEU A 284 10.77 -27.78 -57.02
C LEU A 284 10.41 -28.57 -58.29
N LEU A 285 9.23 -29.21 -58.32
CA LEU A 285 8.71 -29.96 -59.46
C LEU A 285 7.94 -29.12 -60.50
N ARG A 286 7.86 -27.78 -60.33
CA ARG A 286 7.07 -26.84 -61.16
C ARG A 286 5.58 -27.21 -61.31
N SER A 287 4.99 -27.93 -60.35
CA SER A 287 3.60 -28.40 -60.37
C SER A 287 2.67 -27.67 -59.37
N VAL A 288 3.05 -26.45 -58.97
CA VAL A 288 2.35 -25.69 -57.91
C VAL A 288 1.03 -25.13 -58.40
N HIS A 289 -0.02 -25.39 -57.62
CA HIS A 289 -1.31 -24.73 -57.77
C HIS A 289 -1.41 -23.58 -56.74
N GLY A 290 -2.11 -22.50 -57.08
CA GLY A 290 -2.35 -21.38 -56.14
C GLY A 290 -3.02 -21.82 -54.84
N ASP A 291 -3.78 -22.92 -54.89
CA ASP A 291 -4.44 -23.53 -53.73
C ASP A 291 -3.46 -24.14 -52.72
N ASP A 292 -2.30 -24.64 -53.17
CA ASP A 292 -1.28 -25.20 -52.27
C ASP A 292 -0.65 -24.09 -51.40
N TYR A 293 -0.35 -22.94 -52.02
CA TYR A 293 0.16 -21.75 -51.31
C TYR A 293 -0.87 -21.25 -50.29
N ARG A 294 -2.11 -21.07 -50.75
CA ARG A 294 -3.20 -20.58 -49.91
C ARG A 294 -3.47 -21.50 -48.72
N SER A 295 -3.37 -22.81 -48.91
CA SER A 295 -3.54 -23.80 -47.84
C SER A 295 -2.43 -23.71 -46.79
N ALA A 296 -1.16 -23.57 -47.20
CA ALA A 296 -0.04 -23.40 -46.27
C ALA A 296 -0.16 -22.09 -45.46
N VAL A 297 -0.53 -20.99 -46.12
CA VAL A 297 -0.79 -19.70 -45.45
C VAL A 297 -1.92 -19.82 -44.44
N LEU A 298 -3.05 -20.42 -44.82
CA LEU A 298 -4.19 -20.62 -43.92
C LEU A 298 -3.83 -21.48 -42.70
N GLY A 299 -3.05 -22.55 -42.90
CA GLY A 299 -2.59 -23.42 -41.81
C GLY A 299 -1.76 -22.65 -40.77
N TYR A 300 -0.80 -21.83 -41.22
CA TYR A 300 -0.02 -21.00 -40.29
C TYR A 300 -0.87 -19.93 -39.60
N LEU A 301 -1.79 -19.28 -40.31
CA LEU A 301 -2.67 -18.28 -39.72
C LEU A 301 -3.61 -18.87 -38.65
N GLU A 302 -4.12 -20.08 -38.88
CA GLU A 302 -4.92 -20.81 -37.90
C GLU A 302 -4.09 -21.12 -36.66
N PHE A 303 -2.87 -21.66 -36.82
CA PHE A 303 -1.97 -21.93 -35.69
C PHE A 303 -1.61 -20.65 -34.91
N LEU A 304 -1.20 -19.59 -35.60
CA LEU A 304 -0.80 -18.33 -34.99
C LEU A 304 -1.95 -17.69 -34.20
N GLY A 305 -3.13 -17.59 -34.82
CA GLY A 305 -4.30 -16.98 -34.18
C GLY A 305 -4.81 -17.77 -32.98
N THR A 306 -4.88 -19.09 -33.10
CA THR A 306 -5.32 -19.96 -31.99
C THR A 306 -4.32 -20.00 -30.85
N THR A 307 -3.02 -20.09 -31.16
CA THR A 307 -1.95 -20.16 -30.15
C THR A 307 -1.75 -18.84 -29.43
N SER A 308 -1.73 -17.70 -30.15
CA SER A 308 -1.64 -16.37 -29.53
C SER A 308 -2.82 -16.11 -28.59
N LYS A 309 -4.05 -16.43 -29.02
CA LYS A 309 -5.25 -16.33 -28.19
C LYS A 309 -5.17 -17.23 -26.95
N TRP A 310 -4.69 -18.46 -27.11
CA TRP A 310 -4.52 -19.39 -26.00
C TRP A 310 -3.46 -18.90 -25.00
N LEU A 311 -2.28 -18.48 -25.46
CA LEU A 311 -1.22 -17.92 -24.62
C LEU A 311 -1.69 -16.67 -23.86
N SER A 312 -2.46 -15.80 -24.53
CA SER A 312 -3.05 -14.62 -23.89
C SER A 312 -4.09 -14.97 -22.83
N SER A 313 -4.98 -15.92 -23.13
CA SER A 313 -5.95 -16.43 -22.16
C SER A 313 -5.27 -17.13 -20.98
N ARG A 314 -4.13 -17.79 -21.19
CA ARG A 314 -3.41 -18.52 -20.15
C ARG A 314 -2.68 -17.58 -19.19
N SER A 315 -2.10 -16.50 -19.71
CA SER A 315 -1.52 -15.42 -18.91
C SER A 315 -2.56 -14.70 -18.05
N THR A 316 -3.83 -14.75 -18.46
CA THR A 316 -4.97 -14.18 -17.71
C THR A 316 -5.78 -15.22 -16.91
N ASP A 317 -5.42 -16.51 -17.01
CA ASP A 317 -6.17 -17.62 -16.45
C ASP A 317 -5.97 -17.73 -14.94
N LYS A 318 -7.08 -17.73 -14.22
CA LYS A 318 -7.09 -17.59 -12.77
C LYS A 318 -7.09 -18.99 -12.17
N PRO A 319 -6.20 -19.32 -11.23
CA PRO A 319 -6.34 -20.54 -10.45
C PRO A 319 -7.52 -20.37 -9.48
N ILE A 320 -8.75 -20.54 -9.97
CA ILE A 320 -10.00 -20.34 -9.22
C ILE A 320 -9.98 -21.19 -7.94
N GLY A 321 -9.41 -22.39 -7.99
CA GLY A 321 -9.24 -23.25 -6.82
C GLY A 321 -8.41 -22.59 -5.71
N LEU A 322 -7.25 -22.00 -6.04
CA LEU A 322 -6.41 -21.29 -5.07
C LEU A 322 -7.10 -20.04 -4.53
N LEU A 323 -7.79 -19.31 -5.39
CA LEU A 323 -8.54 -18.11 -5.02
C LEU A 323 -9.67 -18.43 -4.04
N VAL A 324 -10.47 -19.46 -4.34
CA VAL A 324 -11.55 -19.95 -3.48
C VAL A 324 -10.99 -20.46 -2.16
N SER A 325 -9.89 -21.21 -2.18
CA SER A 325 -9.25 -21.67 -0.93
C SER A 325 -8.73 -20.51 -0.07
N GLY A 326 -8.20 -19.46 -0.70
CA GLY A 326 -7.72 -18.27 0.01
C GLY A 326 -8.87 -17.50 0.67
N VAL A 327 -9.96 -17.27 -0.07
CA VAL A 327 -11.16 -16.61 0.46
C VAL A 327 -11.81 -17.46 1.56
N ALA A 328 -11.87 -18.78 1.39
CA ALA A 328 -12.39 -19.69 2.41
C ALA A 328 -11.55 -19.66 3.69
N ALA A 329 -10.22 -19.61 3.59
CA ALA A 329 -9.33 -19.47 4.74
C ALA A 329 -9.53 -18.12 5.47
N LEU A 330 -9.71 -17.02 4.72
CA LEU A 330 -10.03 -15.71 5.30
C LEU A 330 -11.37 -15.72 6.01
N LEU A 331 -12.40 -16.33 5.41
CA LEU A 331 -13.72 -16.50 6.02
C LEU A 331 -13.64 -17.29 7.33
N LEU A 332 -12.94 -18.43 7.32
CA LEU A 332 -12.80 -19.29 8.50
C LEU A 332 -12.06 -18.57 9.64
N SER A 333 -10.99 -17.83 9.30
CA SER A 333 -10.25 -17.01 10.27
C SER A 333 -11.12 -15.91 10.88
N CYS A 334 -11.88 -15.19 10.06
CA CYS A 334 -12.79 -14.14 10.50
C CYS A 334 -13.89 -14.70 11.43
N LEU A 335 -14.53 -15.81 11.04
CA LEU A 335 -15.54 -16.48 11.87
C LEU A 335 -14.94 -16.99 13.20
N GLY A 336 -13.71 -17.51 13.16
CA GLY A 336 -12.99 -17.95 14.36
C GLY A 336 -12.75 -16.80 15.34
N LEU A 337 -12.23 -15.66 14.87
CA LEU A 337 -11.98 -14.47 15.69
C LEU A 337 -13.27 -13.87 16.26
N MET A 338 -14.33 -13.80 15.47
CA MET A 338 -15.63 -13.31 15.93
C MET A 338 -16.26 -14.23 16.96
N THR A 339 -16.20 -15.55 16.74
CA THR A 339 -16.68 -16.54 17.72
C THR A 339 -15.90 -16.45 19.02
N LEU A 340 -14.57 -16.32 18.96
CA LEU A 340 -13.72 -16.16 20.13
C LEU A 340 -14.04 -14.89 20.92
N THR A 341 -14.26 -13.77 20.21
CA THR A 341 -14.65 -12.49 20.82
C THR A 341 -16.03 -12.58 21.50
N PHE A 342 -16.98 -13.27 20.87
CA PHE A 342 -18.32 -13.51 21.43
C PHE A 342 -18.27 -14.41 22.67
N LEU A 343 -17.56 -15.54 22.60
CA LEU A 343 -17.38 -16.45 23.73
C LEU A 343 -16.69 -15.76 24.90
N PHE A 344 -15.64 -14.98 24.63
CA PHE A 344 -14.94 -14.19 25.63
C PHE A 344 -15.87 -13.19 26.31
N THR A 345 -16.65 -12.43 25.53
CA THR A 345 -17.60 -11.45 26.05
C THR A 345 -18.70 -12.12 26.89
N ARG A 346 -19.20 -13.28 26.48
CA ARG A 346 -20.18 -14.06 27.25
C ARG A 346 -19.62 -14.51 28.59
N GLU A 347 -18.38 -14.98 28.63
CA GLU A 347 -17.75 -15.45 29.87
C GLU A 347 -17.48 -14.31 30.86
N VAL A 348 -16.98 -13.17 30.38
CA VAL A 348 -16.75 -11.97 31.20
C VAL A 348 -18.08 -11.45 31.77
N ASN A 349 -19.15 -11.40 30.96
CA ASN A 349 -20.47 -11.00 31.41
C ASN A 349 -21.08 -12.00 32.42
N PHE A 350 -20.86 -13.31 32.25
CA PHE A 350 -21.39 -14.34 33.15
C PHE A 350 -20.73 -14.30 34.54
N LYS A 351 -19.40 -14.10 34.60
CA LYS A 351 -18.69 -13.92 35.88
C LYS A 351 -19.13 -12.65 36.60
N GLY A 352 -19.31 -11.55 35.87
CA GLY A 352 -19.85 -10.29 36.43
C GLY A 352 -21.29 -10.40 36.97
N SER A 353 -22.08 -11.36 36.48
CA SER A 353 -23.47 -11.58 36.92
C SER A 353 -23.60 -12.43 38.20
N ARG A 354 -22.56 -13.18 38.61
CA ARG A 354 -22.60 -13.94 39.87
C ARG A 354 -22.46 -13.05 41.11
N ASP A 355 -21.87 -11.86 40.96
CA ASP A 355 -21.66 -10.90 42.05
C ASP A 355 -22.84 -9.95 42.29
N ILE A 356 -23.88 -9.98 41.44
CA ILE A 356 -25.08 -9.12 41.58
C ILE A 356 -26.29 -10.02 41.79
N SER A 357 -26.48 -10.47 43.03
CA SER A 357 -27.79 -10.99 43.46
C SER A 357 -28.77 -9.81 43.60
N HIS A 358 -29.93 -9.97 42.97
CA HIS A 358 -31.09 -9.09 43.03
C HIS A 358 -30.91 -7.65 42.49
N THR A 359 -30.90 -7.49 41.15
CA THR A 359 -31.87 -6.63 40.42
C THR A 359 -31.56 -6.56 38.92
N ASP A 360 -32.63 -6.73 38.14
CA ASP A 360 -32.84 -6.37 36.73
C ASP A 360 -32.27 -7.21 35.57
N ASN A 361 -33.24 -7.71 34.79
CA ASN A 361 -33.20 -8.31 33.45
C ASN A 361 -32.56 -7.44 32.33
N ASN A 362 -31.68 -6.49 32.65
CA ASN A 362 -31.11 -5.51 31.69
C ASN A 362 -29.77 -5.94 31.04
N ILE A 363 -29.35 -7.19 31.23
CA ILE A 363 -28.02 -7.71 30.81
C ILE A 363 -27.80 -7.64 29.27
N TRP A 364 -28.86 -7.50 28.47
CA TRP A 364 -28.80 -7.46 27.00
C TRP A 364 -29.11 -6.09 26.38
N LYS A 365 -29.12 -5.01 27.15
CA LYS A 365 -29.40 -3.67 26.59
C LYS A 365 -28.13 -3.08 25.96
N TRP A 366 -28.05 -3.14 24.63
CA TRP A 366 -26.96 -2.50 23.87
C TRP A 366 -27.00 -0.98 24.06
N HIS A 367 -25.88 -0.40 24.49
CA HIS A 367 -25.74 1.05 24.61
C HIS A 367 -25.50 1.70 23.23
N LEU A 368 -25.81 2.99 23.10
CA LEU A 368 -25.74 3.73 21.84
C LEU A 368 -24.33 3.69 21.23
N GLU A 369 -23.30 3.83 22.06
CA GLU A 369 -21.89 3.78 21.65
C GLU A 369 -21.49 2.41 21.08
N GLU A 370 -22.04 1.32 21.60
CA GLU A 370 -21.74 -0.04 21.13
C GLU A 370 -22.32 -0.27 19.73
N ASN A 371 -23.59 0.12 19.55
CA ASN A 371 -24.25 0.06 18.25
C ASN A 371 -23.55 0.98 17.23
N PHE A 372 -23.06 2.14 17.68
CA PHE A 372 -22.34 3.07 16.82
C PHE A 372 -21.02 2.48 16.31
N VAL A 373 -20.21 1.88 17.19
CA VAL A 373 -18.95 1.21 16.77
C VAL A 373 -19.22 0.11 15.74
N LEU A 374 -20.26 -0.71 15.91
CA LEU A 374 -20.62 -1.71 14.91
C LEU A 374 -21.14 -1.10 13.60
N ALA A 375 -21.92 -0.03 13.68
CA ALA A 375 -22.43 0.68 12.51
C ALA A 375 -21.30 1.30 11.67
N VAL A 376 -20.23 1.80 12.29
CA VAL A 376 -19.05 2.34 11.58
C VAL A 376 -18.40 1.27 10.70
N ILE A 377 -18.27 0.03 11.18
CA ILE A 377 -17.71 -1.08 10.39
C ILE A 377 -18.59 -1.35 9.17
N PHE A 378 -19.90 -1.38 9.35
CA PHE A 378 -20.84 -1.59 8.25
C PHE A 378 -20.76 -0.47 7.21
N ILE A 379 -20.66 0.78 7.65
CA ILE A 379 -20.47 1.94 6.76
C ILE A 379 -19.17 1.81 5.96
N LEU A 380 -18.07 1.40 6.59
CA LEU A 380 -16.78 1.17 5.92
C LEU A 380 -16.88 0.06 4.87
N ILE A 381 -17.55 -1.06 5.18
CA ILE A 381 -17.75 -2.15 4.21
C ILE A 381 -18.56 -1.67 3.00
N LEU A 382 -19.63 -0.90 3.23
CA LEU A 382 -20.43 -0.35 2.13
C LEU A 382 -19.66 0.67 1.30
N SER A 383 -18.85 1.51 1.94
CA SER A 383 -18.08 2.54 1.25
C SER A 383 -17.00 1.95 0.35
N MET A 384 -16.44 0.79 0.70
CA MET A 384 -15.41 0.10 -0.08
C MET A 384 -15.86 -0.30 -1.50
N GLY A 385 -17.15 -0.35 -1.81
CA GLY A 385 -17.64 -0.64 -3.16
C GLY A 385 -17.50 0.49 -4.17
N SER A 386 -17.12 1.70 -3.74
CA SER A 386 -17.06 2.90 -4.57
C SER A 386 -15.63 3.46 -4.62
N SER A 387 -15.12 3.70 -5.84
CA SER A 387 -13.78 4.29 -6.03
C SER A 387 -13.64 5.65 -5.37
N SER A 388 -14.63 6.54 -5.53
CA SER A 388 -14.62 7.88 -4.92
C SER A 388 -14.62 7.81 -3.39
N MET A 389 -15.30 6.82 -2.80
CA MET A 389 -15.33 6.65 -1.35
C MET A 389 -14.03 6.04 -0.80
N ILE A 390 -13.32 5.22 -1.58
CA ILE A 390 -11.97 4.73 -1.23
C ILE A 390 -10.97 5.89 -1.25
N GLU A 391 -11.03 6.76 -2.26
CA GLU A 391 -10.17 7.95 -2.34
C GLU A 391 -10.45 8.95 -1.20
N GLU A 392 -11.69 8.95 -0.69
CA GLU A 392 -12.16 9.88 0.34
C GLU A 392 -12.31 9.25 1.74
N GLU A 393 -11.69 8.09 1.97
CA GLU A 393 -11.84 7.30 3.20
C GLU A 393 -11.40 8.07 4.47
N GLN A 394 -10.44 9.00 4.35
CA GLN A 394 -10.04 9.90 5.44
C GLN A 394 -11.25 10.56 6.12
N TYR A 395 -12.26 10.96 5.34
CA TYR A 395 -13.44 11.61 5.90
C TYR A 395 -14.24 10.67 6.79
N ILE A 396 -14.38 9.40 6.39
CA ILE A 396 -15.10 8.40 7.18
C ILE A 396 -14.41 8.24 8.53
N TRP A 397 -13.09 8.06 8.55
CA TRP A 397 -12.34 7.91 9.81
C TRP A 397 -12.42 9.16 10.70
N HIS A 398 -12.22 10.35 10.15
CA HIS A 398 -12.30 11.59 10.94
C HIS A 398 -13.71 11.84 11.50
N TYR A 399 -14.75 11.73 10.67
CA TYR A 399 -16.13 12.00 11.10
C TYR A 399 -16.67 10.95 12.05
N MET A 400 -16.40 9.67 11.81
CA MET A 400 -16.88 8.60 12.69
C MET A 400 -16.17 8.64 14.05
N THR A 401 -14.86 8.94 14.06
CA THR A 401 -14.12 9.13 15.31
C THR A 401 -14.68 10.32 16.11
N SER A 402 -14.84 11.50 15.49
CA SER A 402 -15.43 12.66 16.17
C SER A 402 -16.86 12.38 16.68
N SER A 403 -17.68 11.68 15.89
CA SER A 403 -19.05 11.33 16.26
C SER A 403 -19.11 10.39 17.47
N LEU A 404 -18.21 9.41 17.56
CA LEU A 404 -18.09 8.53 18.73
C LEU A 404 -17.77 9.35 19.99
N TYR A 405 -16.80 10.26 19.94
CA TYR A 405 -16.47 11.13 21.08
C TYR A 405 -17.60 12.10 21.44
N LEU A 406 -18.40 12.57 20.48
CA LEU A 406 -19.61 13.36 20.75
C LEU A 406 -20.70 12.55 21.45
N ILE A 407 -20.87 11.27 21.10
CA ILE A 407 -21.79 10.35 21.81
C ILE A 407 -21.31 10.16 23.27
N LEU A 408 -20.01 9.96 23.47
CA LEU A 408 -19.40 9.85 24.81
C LEU A 408 -19.56 11.15 25.62
N LEU A 409 -19.41 12.32 24.97
CA LEU A 409 -19.68 13.62 25.59
C LEU A 409 -21.14 13.74 26.02
N ARG A 410 -22.09 13.39 25.14
CA ARG A 410 -23.52 13.38 25.46
C ARG A 410 -23.82 12.49 26.66
N LYS A 411 -23.26 11.28 26.69
CA LYS A 411 -23.43 10.33 27.81
C LYS A 411 -22.88 10.91 29.12
N THR A 412 -21.72 11.57 29.06
CA THR A 412 -21.09 12.23 30.23
C THR A 412 -21.97 13.38 30.74
N ILE A 413 -22.52 14.21 29.86
CA ILE A 413 -23.42 15.33 30.22
C ILE A 413 -24.76 14.82 30.78
N GLN A 414 -25.35 13.79 30.18
CA GLN A 414 -26.59 13.18 30.67
C GLN A 414 -26.42 12.59 32.07
N SER A 415 -25.28 11.96 32.34
CA SER A 415 -24.92 11.48 33.68
C SER A 415 -24.79 12.62 34.71
N MET A 416 -24.38 13.82 34.30
CA MET A 416 -24.42 15.00 35.19
C MET A 416 -25.85 15.45 35.49
N LYS A 417 -26.73 15.46 34.47
CA LYS A 417 -28.11 15.95 34.61
C LYS A 417 -28.99 15.01 35.45
N ASN A 418 -28.84 13.70 35.29
CA ASN A 418 -29.59 12.70 36.07
C ASN A 418 -29.12 12.61 37.53
N GLY A 419 -27.95 13.16 37.86
CA GLY A 419 -27.43 13.24 39.22
C GLY A 419 -27.91 14.45 40.04
N CYS A 420 -28.85 15.26 39.53
CA CYS A 420 -29.38 16.44 40.24
C CYS A 420 -30.26 16.13 41.47
N THR A 421 -30.33 14.88 41.94
CA THR A 421 -30.86 14.53 43.27
C THR A 421 -29.72 14.55 44.30
N LEU A 422 -29.47 15.73 44.88
CA LEU A 422 -28.90 16.05 46.22
C LEU A 422 -27.76 15.22 46.88
N THR A 423 -27.09 14.27 46.23
CA THR A 423 -26.00 13.46 46.84
C THR A 423 -24.84 13.18 45.88
N LEU A 424 -24.20 14.22 45.34
CA LEU A 424 -22.93 14.09 44.63
C LEU A 424 -21.84 14.87 45.36
N THR A 425 -20.79 14.18 45.79
CA THR A 425 -19.65 14.81 46.47
C THR A 425 -18.92 15.78 45.52
N ALA A 426 -18.30 16.83 46.07
CA ALA A 426 -17.54 17.81 45.29
C ALA A 426 -16.45 17.15 44.42
N GLU A 427 -15.89 16.04 44.90
CA GLU A 427 -14.88 15.23 44.21
C GLU A 427 -15.42 14.53 42.96
N GLN A 428 -16.62 13.95 43.02
CA GLN A 428 -17.31 13.34 41.87
C GLN A 428 -17.71 14.35 40.80
N ARG A 429 -17.94 15.61 41.20
CA ARG A 429 -18.19 16.71 40.26
C ARG A 429 -16.89 17.11 39.55
N LYS A 430 -15.78 17.21 40.29
CA LYS A 430 -14.45 17.50 39.73
C LYS A 430 -14.02 16.46 38.70
N ILE A 431 -14.16 15.16 39.00
CA ILE A 431 -13.83 14.06 38.06
C ILE A 431 -14.59 14.19 36.73
N ARG A 432 -15.90 14.45 36.79
CA ARG A 432 -16.72 14.59 35.57
C ARG A 432 -16.38 15.83 34.73
N PHE A 433 -15.96 16.93 35.34
CA PHE A 433 -15.43 18.08 34.59
C PHE A 433 -14.11 17.75 33.87
N HIS A 434 -13.23 16.95 34.47
CA HIS A 434 -12.00 16.50 33.81
C HIS A 434 -12.31 15.61 32.59
N HIS A 435 -13.34 14.76 32.66
CA HIS A 435 -13.77 13.95 31.51
C HIS A 435 -14.22 14.79 30.33
N ILE A 436 -14.98 15.87 30.59
CA ILE A 436 -15.40 16.80 29.54
C ILE A 436 -14.16 17.45 28.92
N TYR A 437 -13.20 17.88 29.74
CA TYR A 437 -11.94 18.45 29.25
C TYR A 437 -11.18 17.48 28.33
N TYR A 438 -11.04 16.20 28.71
CA TYR A 438 -10.36 15.21 27.88
C TYR A 438 -11.08 14.97 26.54
N ILE A 439 -12.41 14.85 26.51
CA ILE A 439 -13.14 14.68 25.26
C ILE A 439 -13.02 15.94 24.38
N VAL A 440 -13.13 17.13 24.96
CA VAL A 440 -12.96 18.38 24.21
C VAL A 440 -11.55 18.47 23.63
N ALA A 441 -10.52 18.07 24.38
CA ALA A 441 -9.15 18.02 23.87
C ALA A 441 -9.04 17.09 22.65
N VAL A 442 -9.63 15.89 22.69
CA VAL A 442 -9.65 14.94 21.55
C VAL A 442 -10.37 15.51 20.32
N LEU A 443 -11.50 16.20 20.52
CA LEU A 443 -12.28 16.78 19.43
C LEU A 443 -11.57 17.97 18.78
N VAL A 444 -10.98 18.86 19.59
CA VAL A 444 -10.24 20.03 19.09
C VAL A 444 -8.98 19.59 18.33
N SER A 445 -8.19 18.68 18.92
CA SER A 445 -7.00 18.16 18.24
C SER A 445 -7.36 17.39 16.98
N GLY A 446 -8.47 16.64 16.99
CA GLY A 446 -8.96 15.92 15.81
C GLY A 446 -9.40 16.85 14.69
N ARG A 447 -9.99 18.01 15.03
CA ARG A 447 -10.34 19.04 14.06
C ARG A 447 -9.10 19.69 13.43
N ILE A 448 -8.07 19.94 14.22
CA ILE A 448 -6.79 20.47 13.72
C ILE A 448 -6.11 19.43 12.81
N LEU A 449 -6.04 18.17 13.24
CA LEU A 449 -5.44 17.08 12.46
C LEU A 449 -6.10 16.89 11.09
N ARG A 450 -7.44 16.93 11.03
CA ARG A 450 -8.17 16.87 9.76
C ARG A 450 -7.83 18.04 8.83
N GLY A 451 -7.64 19.24 9.39
CA GLY A 451 -7.26 20.42 8.62
C GLY A 451 -5.78 20.44 8.23
N TRP A 452 -4.96 19.58 8.85
CA TRP A 452 -3.50 19.60 8.70
C TRP A 452 -3.08 19.18 7.31
N HIS A 453 -3.52 17.97 6.92
CA HIS A 453 -3.39 17.42 5.58
C HIS A 453 -4.78 17.11 5.05
N GLN A 454 -5.17 17.79 3.97
CA GLN A 454 -6.42 17.47 3.27
C GLN A 454 -6.10 16.54 2.11
N GLY A 455 -6.17 15.23 2.40
CA GLY A 455 -6.07 14.18 1.38
C GLY A 455 -7.31 14.08 0.48
N GLY A 456 -7.25 13.16 -0.48
CA GLY A 456 -8.32 12.94 -1.45
C GLY A 456 -8.17 13.78 -2.73
N VAL A 457 -8.86 13.36 -3.78
CA VAL A 457 -8.75 14.00 -5.10
C VAL A 457 -9.52 15.31 -5.15
N ASN A 458 -10.69 15.37 -4.48
CA ASN A 458 -11.66 16.45 -4.62
C ASN A 458 -11.18 17.81 -4.10
N TRP A 459 -10.23 17.83 -3.15
CA TRP A 459 -9.79 19.05 -2.46
C TRP A 459 -8.29 19.31 -2.58
N SER A 460 -7.59 18.51 -3.40
CA SER A 460 -6.14 18.56 -3.60
C SER A 460 -5.63 19.94 -4.05
N TYR A 461 -6.45 20.71 -4.76
CA TYR A 461 -6.13 22.05 -5.28
C TYR A 461 -6.18 23.15 -4.23
N LEU A 462 -6.81 22.92 -3.07
CA LEU A 462 -6.85 23.90 -1.99
C LEU A 462 -5.62 23.77 -1.08
N PRO A 463 -5.06 24.89 -0.58
CA PRO A 463 -3.98 24.84 0.39
C PRO A 463 -4.53 24.41 1.76
N ASP A 464 -3.94 23.37 2.33
CA ASP A 464 -4.17 22.93 3.72
C ASP A 464 -3.14 23.58 4.67
N ILE A 465 -3.25 23.32 5.97
CA ILE A 465 -2.37 23.95 6.97
C ILE A 465 -0.90 23.61 6.69
N ALA A 466 -0.61 22.37 6.27
CA ALA A 466 0.74 21.95 5.94
C ALA A 466 1.32 22.75 4.75
N LYS A 467 0.60 22.84 3.63
CA LYS A 467 1.02 23.63 2.45
C LYS A 467 1.18 25.12 2.77
N LEU A 468 0.29 25.69 3.60
CA LEU A 468 0.40 27.07 4.04
C LEU A 468 1.66 27.33 4.88
N LEU A 469 2.02 26.37 5.76
CA LEU A 469 3.24 26.45 6.57
C LEU A 469 4.51 26.28 5.74
N GLU A 470 4.49 25.44 4.70
CA GLU A 470 5.58 25.31 3.74
C GLU A 470 5.82 26.62 2.98
N GLN A 471 4.75 27.30 2.56
CA GLN A 471 4.83 28.62 1.93
C GLN A 471 5.35 29.71 2.89
N ALA A 472 5.03 29.62 4.18
CA ALA A 472 5.50 30.57 5.20
C ALA A 472 7.01 30.47 5.46
N GLY A 473 7.64 29.33 5.13
CA GLY A 473 9.07 29.13 5.17
C GLY A 473 9.58 28.28 6.33
N THR A 474 10.82 27.80 6.18
CA THR A 474 11.42 26.75 7.04
C THR A 474 11.64 27.17 8.49
N ALA A 475 11.72 28.47 8.79
CA ALA A 475 11.87 28.98 10.15
C ALA A 475 10.64 28.69 11.03
N HIS A 476 9.43 28.86 10.48
CA HIS A 476 8.18 28.58 11.20
C HIS A 476 8.01 27.08 11.47
N ILE A 477 8.32 26.23 10.49
CA ILE A 477 8.29 24.77 10.64
C ILE A 477 9.23 24.31 11.75
N LYS A 478 10.45 24.86 11.81
CA LYS A 478 11.41 24.56 12.89
C LYS A 478 10.92 25.01 14.27
N SER A 479 10.32 26.20 14.38
CA SER A 479 9.73 26.67 15.65
C SER A 479 8.61 25.74 16.13
N LEU A 480 7.74 25.31 15.22
CA LEU A 480 6.67 24.35 15.51
C LEU A 480 7.22 22.96 15.88
N GLN A 481 8.31 22.52 15.25
CA GLN A 481 8.98 21.27 15.60
C GLN A 481 9.55 21.31 17.03
N LEU A 482 10.21 22.40 17.43
CA LEU A 482 10.70 22.59 18.79
C LEU A 482 9.56 22.66 19.81
N LEU A 483 8.48 23.37 19.49
CA LEU A 483 7.28 23.43 20.32
C LEU A 483 6.63 22.06 20.49
N SER A 484 6.56 21.27 19.40
CA SER A 484 6.02 19.91 19.44
C SER A 484 6.87 18.99 20.32
N MET A 485 8.20 19.06 20.21
CA MET A 485 9.11 18.32 21.09
C MET A 485 8.89 18.68 22.56
N PHE A 486 8.77 19.97 22.87
CA PHE A 486 8.45 20.44 24.23
C PHE A 486 7.09 19.90 24.71
N LEU A 487 6.08 19.89 23.84
CA LEU A 487 4.76 19.34 24.15
C LEU A 487 4.81 17.83 24.44
N VAL A 488 5.51 17.05 23.63
CA VAL A 488 5.70 15.60 23.87
C VAL A 488 6.37 15.37 25.23
N ILE A 489 7.46 16.08 25.52
CA ILE A 489 8.19 15.94 26.80
C ILE A 489 7.30 16.30 27.99
N THR A 490 6.55 17.40 27.89
CA THR A 490 5.67 17.87 28.99
C THR A 490 4.50 16.93 29.23
N ILE A 491 3.83 16.43 28.19
CA ILE A 491 2.78 15.41 28.32
C ILE A 491 3.35 14.15 28.96
N CYS A 492 4.51 13.69 28.50
CA CYS A 492 5.18 12.51 29.02
C CYS A 492 5.53 12.68 30.51
N LEU A 493 6.12 13.81 30.90
CA LEU A 493 6.46 14.11 32.29
C LEU A 493 5.19 14.22 33.17
N ALA A 494 4.14 14.88 32.69
CA ALA A 494 2.88 15.01 33.41
C ALA A 494 2.23 13.64 33.68
N VAL A 495 2.22 12.76 32.69
CA VAL A 495 1.73 11.38 32.86
C VAL A 495 2.59 10.65 33.89
N LEU A 496 3.92 10.69 33.78
CA LEU A 496 4.82 10.03 34.72
C LEU A 496 4.64 10.51 36.18
N LEU A 497 4.39 11.80 36.38
CA LEU A 497 4.07 12.37 37.70
C LEU A 497 2.69 11.93 38.21
N SER A 498 1.70 11.76 37.31
CA SER A 498 0.34 11.33 37.66
C SER A 498 0.24 9.88 38.10
N LEU A 499 1.15 9.00 37.64
CA LEU A 499 1.13 7.57 37.98
C LEU A 499 1.44 7.27 39.46
N GLY A 500 1.80 8.27 40.30
CA GLY A 500 1.98 8.09 41.75
C GLY A 500 3.05 7.05 42.14
N LEU A 501 3.89 6.65 41.17
CA LEU A 501 4.93 5.65 41.32
C LEU A 501 5.98 6.09 42.33
N ARG A 502 6.66 5.12 42.97
CA ARG A 502 7.80 5.40 43.86
C ARG A 502 8.78 6.32 43.17
N THR A 503 9.12 7.44 43.83
CA THR A 503 10.00 8.49 43.32
C THR A 503 11.28 7.95 42.67
N ARG A 504 11.85 6.85 43.18
CA ARG A 504 13.07 6.24 42.62
C ARG A 504 12.92 5.67 41.19
N VAL A 505 11.81 4.96 40.88
CA VAL A 505 11.63 4.36 39.55
C VAL A 505 11.25 5.43 38.53
N SER A 506 10.37 6.37 38.93
CA SER A 506 10.02 7.53 38.11
C SER A 506 11.24 8.38 37.76
N MET A 507 12.10 8.69 38.75
CA MET A 507 13.34 9.45 38.52
C MET A 507 14.33 8.73 37.60
N LEU A 508 14.45 7.39 37.72
CA LEU A 508 15.31 6.60 36.84
C LEU A 508 14.80 6.64 35.38
N LEU A 509 13.48 6.55 35.18
CA LEU A 509 12.87 6.65 33.85
C LEU A 509 13.09 8.02 33.20
N VAL A 510 12.93 9.11 33.96
CA VAL A 510 13.24 10.47 33.45
C VAL A 510 14.69 10.56 33.02
N LEU A 511 15.63 10.02 33.82
CA LEU A 511 17.05 10.06 33.50
C LEU A 511 17.38 9.26 32.23
N VAL A 512 16.78 8.08 32.07
CA VAL A 512 16.95 7.24 30.86
C VAL A 512 16.54 8.02 29.61
N TYR A 513 15.38 8.70 29.62
CA TYR A 513 14.90 9.41 28.44
C TYR A 513 15.46 10.82 28.23
N LEU A 514 16.15 11.39 29.21
CA LEU A 514 16.79 12.71 29.06
C LEU A 514 17.83 12.71 27.94
N PHE A 515 18.67 11.68 27.87
CA PHE A 515 19.73 11.55 26.88
C PHE A 515 19.22 11.51 25.42
N PRO A 516 18.27 10.65 25.02
CA PRO A 516 17.77 10.59 23.65
C PRO A 516 17.01 11.87 23.27
N VAL A 517 16.29 12.50 24.22
CA VAL A 517 15.66 13.80 24.00
C VAL A 517 16.69 14.87 23.66
N LEU A 518 17.80 14.95 24.41
CA LEU A 518 18.88 15.90 24.15
C LEU A 518 19.57 15.63 22.80
N LEU A 519 19.75 14.36 22.42
CA LEU A 519 20.31 14.01 21.12
C LEU A 519 19.39 14.42 19.96
N ILE A 520 18.09 14.16 20.06
CA ILE A 520 17.11 14.57 19.05
C ILE A 520 17.07 16.09 18.95
N LEU A 521 17.06 16.80 20.08
CA LEU A 521 17.11 18.27 20.10
C LEU A 521 18.38 18.80 19.42
N LYS A 522 19.55 18.21 19.74
CA LYS A 522 20.82 18.56 19.11
C LYS A 522 20.80 18.30 17.60
N GLN A 523 20.14 17.23 17.15
CA GLN A 523 19.99 16.94 15.73
C GLN A 523 19.12 17.99 15.03
N ILE A 524 17.95 18.31 15.60
CA ILE A 524 17.03 19.33 15.07
C ILE A 524 17.72 20.70 14.97
N LEU A 525 18.45 21.11 16.01
CA LEU A 525 19.20 22.37 16.01
C LEU A 525 20.34 22.36 15.00
N ARG A 526 20.99 21.22 14.75
CA ARG A 526 22.11 21.13 13.81
C ARG A 526 21.67 21.18 12.34
N LEU A 527 20.43 20.80 12.04
CA LEU A 527 19.78 21.04 10.74
C LEU A 527 19.50 22.55 10.47
N GLN A 528 19.85 23.45 11.40
CA GLN A 528 19.73 24.89 11.25
C GLN A 528 20.90 25.53 10.49
N ASP A 529 22.10 24.93 10.53
CA ASP A 529 23.35 25.65 10.27
C ASP A 529 24.09 25.26 8.97
N SER A 530 23.57 24.38 8.11
CA SER A 530 24.37 23.86 6.98
C SER A 530 23.72 23.93 5.61
N THR A 531 24.36 24.71 4.74
CA THR A 531 24.45 24.57 3.29
C THR A 531 24.93 23.16 2.92
N PHE A 532 24.24 22.56 1.94
CA PHE A 532 24.47 21.22 1.41
C PHE A 532 25.95 20.96 1.07
N GLY A 533 26.59 19.96 1.70
CA GLY A 533 27.90 19.47 1.23
C GLY A 533 28.70 18.52 2.13
N SER A 534 28.81 18.76 3.45
CA SER A 534 29.89 18.12 4.26
C SER A 534 29.48 17.25 5.46
N LEU A 535 28.20 16.84 5.60
CA LEU A 535 27.66 16.30 6.86
C LEU A 535 27.17 14.83 6.89
N SER A 536 27.19 14.06 5.80
CA SER A 536 26.42 12.80 5.73
C SER A 536 26.85 11.73 6.74
N VAL A 537 28.15 11.49 6.94
CA VAL A 537 28.63 10.36 7.77
C VAL A 537 28.39 10.59 9.26
N ARG A 538 28.72 11.78 9.79
CA ARG A 538 28.58 12.09 11.24
C ARG A 538 27.12 12.29 11.68
N SER A 539 26.24 12.68 10.76
CA SER A 539 24.79 12.76 11.02
C SER A 539 24.18 11.36 11.10
N THR A 540 24.58 10.47 10.18
CA THR A 540 24.10 9.08 10.12
C THR A 540 24.49 8.30 11.37
N THR A 541 25.73 8.40 11.85
CA THR A 541 26.16 7.73 13.09
C THR A 541 25.43 8.25 14.33
N MET A 542 25.13 9.54 14.40
CA MET A 542 24.35 10.11 15.50
C MET A 542 22.91 9.58 15.53
N ILE A 543 22.27 9.46 14.36
CA ILE A 543 20.93 8.88 14.21
C ILE A 543 20.93 7.40 14.62
N GLN A 544 21.94 6.63 14.21
CA GLN A 544 22.09 5.23 14.62
C GLN A 544 22.24 5.07 16.14
N ILE A 545 22.96 5.99 16.80
CA ILE A 545 23.06 6.02 18.27
C ILE A 545 21.68 6.28 18.90
N ILE A 546 20.86 7.17 18.32
CA ILE A 546 19.50 7.42 18.80
C ILE A 546 18.64 6.15 18.68
N TYR A 547 18.69 5.43 17.55
CA TYR A 547 17.97 4.15 17.39
C TYR A 547 18.40 3.11 18.43
N ALA A 548 19.71 2.93 18.62
CA ALA A 548 20.24 2.00 19.60
C ALA A 548 19.78 2.36 21.02
N PHE A 549 19.78 3.64 21.37
CA PHE A 549 19.35 4.09 22.69
C PHE A 549 17.84 3.92 22.91
N LEU A 550 17.00 4.29 21.93
CA LEU A 550 15.55 4.10 22.02
C LEU A 550 15.16 2.62 22.08
N GLY A 551 15.85 1.77 21.31
CA GLY A 551 15.64 0.32 21.35
C GLY A 551 16.06 -0.30 22.69
N THR A 552 17.27 0.00 23.17
CA THR A 552 17.78 -0.54 24.44
C THR A 552 16.99 -0.04 25.65
N SER A 553 16.58 1.23 25.68
CA SER A 553 15.71 1.75 26.75
C SER A 553 14.33 1.07 26.76
N SER A 554 13.70 0.88 25.61
CA SER A 554 12.41 0.19 25.50
C SER A 554 12.51 -1.28 25.94
N ALA A 555 13.56 -1.99 25.54
CA ALA A 555 13.83 -3.36 25.97
C ALA A 555 14.16 -3.44 27.48
N GLY A 556 14.95 -2.50 27.99
CA GLY A 556 15.29 -2.40 29.42
C GLY A 556 14.08 -2.14 30.29
N ILE A 557 13.14 -1.28 29.85
CA ILE A 557 11.88 -1.03 30.56
C ILE A 557 10.99 -2.27 30.55
N LEU A 558 10.85 -2.95 29.40
CA LEU A 558 10.09 -4.20 29.31
C LEU A 558 10.63 -5.27 30.28
N LEU A 559 11.94 -5.52 30.23
CA LEU A 559 12.57 -6.61 30.99
C LEU A 559 12.76 -6.25 32.47
N GLY A 560 13.09 -5.00 32.80
CA GLY A 560 13.45 -4.59 34.15
C GLY A 560 12.25 -4.25 35.05
N THR A 561 11.21 -3.62 34.50
CA THR A 561 10.09 -3.09 35.29
C THR A 561 9.35 -4.17 36.10
N PRO A 562 9.00 -5.34 35.52
CA PRO A 562 8.29 -6.39 36.25
C PRO A 562 9.08 -6.99 37.43
N TRP A 563 10.41 -6.84 37.46
CA TRP A 563 11.25 -7.28 38.57
C TRP A 563 11.41 -6.22 39.65
N LEU A 564 11.43 -4.95 39.26
CA LEU A 564 11.62 -3.80 40.16
C LEU A 564 10.34 -3.43 40.92
N MET A 565 9.16 -3.68 40.35
CA MET A 565 7.90 -3.34 40.99
C MET A 565 7.58 -4.23 42.20
N PRO A 566 7.06 -3.67 43.30
CA PRO A 566 6.74 -4.44 44.50
C PRO A 566 5.56 -5.38 44.24
N LEU A 567 5.55 -6.53 44.90
CA LEU A 567 4.44 -7.49 44.82
C LEU A 567 3.16 -6.91 45.48
N GLN A 568 3.25 -6.10 46.53
CA GLN A 568 2.08 -5.47 47.17
C GLN A 568 2.36 -4.01 47.53
N ASN A 569 1.31 -3.18 47.49
CA ASN A 569 1.38 -1.77 47.84
C ASN A 569 1.56 -1.61 49.37
N PRO A 570 2.58 -0.87 49.88
CA PRO A 570 2.76 -0.71 51.32
C PRO A 570 1.64 0.09 52.01
N LYS A 571 0.82 0.85 51.26
CA LYS A 571 -0.29 1.64 51.81
C LYS A 571 -1.49 0.79 52.29
N THR A 572 -1.65 -0.43 51.79
CA THR A 572 -2.67 -1.38 52.28
C THR A 572 -2.23 -2.16 53.52
N LEU A 573 -0.96 -2.01 53.94
CA LEU A 573 -0.46 -2.61 55.19
C LEU A 573 -0.79 -1.76 56.44
N SER A 574 -1.17 -0.49 56.26
CA SER A 574 -1.38 0.45 57.38
C SER A 574 -2.85 0.60 57.82
N SER A 575 -3.80 -0.06 57.18
CA SER A 575 -5.19 -0.14 57.65
C SER A 575 -5.61 -1.62 57.72
N GLU A 576 -5.99 -2.06 58.91
CA GLU A 576 -6.42 -3.42 59.28
C GLU A 576 -5.29 -4.39 59.68
N VAL A 577 -4.91 -4.27 60.96
CA VAL A 577 -4.55 -5.44 61.77
C VAL A 577 -5.81 -6.28 61.93
N SER A 578 -6.00 -7.29 61.08
CA SER A 578 -6.85 -8.44 61.38
C SER A 578 -6.41 -9.66 60.58
N HIS A 579 -6.62 -10.82 61.19
CA HIS A 579 -6.02 -12.14 60.92
C HIS A 579 -5.80 -12.57 59.46
N GLU A 580 -4.71 -13.31 59.27
CA GLU A 580 -4.20 -13.88 58.02
C GLU A 580 -5.23 -14.71 57.22
N SER A 581 -5.25 -14.48 55.90
CA SER A 581 -5.54 -15.49 54.89
C SER A 581 -4.45 -15.45 53.81
N PRO A 582 -3.81 -16.57 53.42
CA PRO A 582 -2.65 -16.56 52.54
C PRO A 582 -3.03 -16.69 51.06
N SER A 583 -3.60 -15.66 50.41
CA SER A 583 -3.84 -15.75 48.94
C SER A 583 -4.15 -14.44 48.18
N LYS A 584 -3.89 -13.24 48.70
CA LYS A 584 -4.08 -12.02 47.89
C LYS A 584 -2.94 -11.85 46.86
N LEU A 585 -3.22 -12.28 45.62
CA LEU A 585 -2.35 -12.16 44.44
C LEU A 585 -1.80 -10.72 44.30
N PRO A 586 -0.52 -10.52 43.92
CA PRO A 586 0.13 -9.22 43.76
C PRO A 586 -0.41 -8.40 42.57
N PHE A 587 -1.67 -7.96 42.65
CA PHE A 587 -2.41 -7.34 41.54
C PHE A 587 -1.93 -5.91 41.20
N ASP A 588 -1.65 -5.10 42.22
CA ASP A 588 -1.27 -3.69 42.03
C ASP A 588 0.09 -3.56 41.31
N GLY A 589 1.09 -4.37 41.70
CA GLY A 589 2.43 -4.32 41.09
C GLY A 589 2.46 -4.75 39.63
N PHE A 590 1.61 -5.70 39.25
CA PHE A 590 1.46 -6.15 37.85
C PHE A 590 0.90 -5.02 36.98
N LYS A 591 -0.15 -4.34 37.44
CA LYS A 591 -0.72 -3.19 36.75
C LYS A 591 0.29 -2.08 36.60
N ASP A 592 0.90 -1.62 37.70
CA ASP A 592 1.89 -0.55 37.68
C ASP A 592 3.03 -0.84 36.69
N SER A 593 3.44 -2.10 36.56
CA SER A 593 4.44 -2.53 35.59
C SER A 593 3.98 -2.35 34.14
N LEU A 594 2.77 -2.80 33.80
CA LEU A 594 2.21 -2.63 32.46
C LEU A 594 2.05 -1.16 32.08
N CYS A 595 1.74 -0.29 33.04
CA CYS A 595 1.54 1.14 32.76
C CYS A 595 2.87 1.83 32.48
N VAL A 596 3.91 1.48 33.24
CA VAL A 596 5.26 1.99 32.98
C VAL A 596 5.77 1.51 31.62
N ILE A 597 5.53 0.24 31.27
CA ILE A 597 5.95 -0.31 29.97
C ILE A 597 5.16 0.34 28.83
N GLY A 598 3.83 0.45 28.94
CA GLY A 598 2.98 1.08 27.93
C GLY A 598 3.36 2.55 27.69
N TRP A 599 3.63 3.30 28.75
CA TRP A 599 4.13 4.67 28.64
C TRP A 599 5.51 4.73 27.98
N GLY A 600 6.41 3.83 28.35
CA GLY A 600 7.74 3.72 27.72
C GLY A 600 7.65 3.47 26.23
N TYR A 601 6.74 2.59 25.79
CA TYR A 601 6.48 2.34 24.37
C TYR A 601 5.93 3.57 23.65
N MET A 602 4.90 4.22 24.20
CA MET A 602 4.34 5.44 23.58
C MET A 602 5.40 6.54 23.45
N PHE A 603 6.20 6.76 24.50
CA PHE A 603 7.20 7.82 24.49
C PHE A 603 8.37 7.51 23.55
N SER A 604 8.93 6.29 23.60
CA SER A 604 9.95 5.85 22.66
C SER A 604 9.47 5.92 21.21
N TRP A 605 8.21 5.53 20.95
CA TRP A 605 7.61 5.59 19.63
C TRP A 605 7.44 7.04 19.15
N CYS A 606 6.91 7.93 19.97
CA CYS A 606 6.78 9.35 19.61
C CYS A 606 8.14 10.00 19.35
N LEU A 607 9.17 9.72 20.16
CA LEU A 607 10.54 10.23 19.93
C LEU A 607 11.13 9.68 18.62
N LEU A 608 10.88 8.41 18.30
CA LEU A 608 11.28 7.83 17.02
C LEU A 608 10.58 8.53 15.85
N GLN A 609 9.27 8.78 15.96
CA GLN A 609 8.49 9.45 14.91
C GLN A 609 8.88 10.94 14.75
N MET A 610 9.27 11.63 15.82
CA MET A 610 9.85 12.99 15.74
C MET A 610 11.14 13.05 14.92
N LEU A 611 11.87 11.93 14.82
CA LEU A 611 13.10 11.82 14.04
C LEU A 611 12.84 11.38 12.59
N LEU A 612 11.90 10.45 12.39
CA LEU A 612 11.65 9.80 11.10
C LEU A 612 10.66 10.55 10.20
N GLN A 613 9.65 11.20 10.78
CA GLN A 613 8.64 11.92 10.02
C GLN A 613 9.21 13.23 9.45
N GLN A 614 8.59 13.73 8.38
CA GLN A 614 8.88 15.06 7.88
C GLN A 614 8.70 16.12 8.98
N PRO A 615 9.52 17.18 9.03
CA PRO A 615 9.43 18.21 10.07
C PRO A 615 8.03 18.83 10.21
N ILE A 616 7.28 18.97 9.11
CA ILE A 616 5.91 19.48 9.09
C ILE A 616 4.92 18.58 9.86
N ASN A 617 5.21 17.28 9.95
CA ASN A 617 4.40 16.29 10.67
C ASN A 617 4.70 16.24 12.17
N SER A 618 5.62 17.07 12.68
CA SER A 618 5.94 17.11 14.10
C SER A 618 4.73 17.49 14.95
N VAL A 619 3.92 18.45 14.53
CA VAL A 619 2.71 18.87 15.27
C VAL A 619 1.63 17.77 15.27
N PRO A 620 1.28 17.14 14.12
CA PRO A 620 0.39 15.98 14.11
C PRO A 620 0.77 14.88 15.10
N VAL A 621 2.04 14.48 15.17
CA VAL A 621 2.46 13.42 16.09
C VAL A 621 2.23 13.79 17.57
N SER A 622 2.44 15.04 17.98
CA SER A 622 2.16 15.46 19.36
C SER A 622 0.67 15.59 19.65
N LEU A 623 -0.14 16.02 18.66
CA LEU A 623 -1.60 16.02 18.77
C LEU A 623 -2.16 14.60 18.86
N LEU A 624 -1.59 13.63 18.14
CA LEU A 624 -1.96 12.22 18.23
C LEU A 624 -1.63 11.64 19.61
N LEU A 625 -0.46 11.95 20.17
CA LEU A 625 -0.12 11.57 21.54
C LEU A 625 -1.12 12.17 22.55
N LEU A 626 -1.48 13.44 22.39
CA LEU A 626 -2.50 14.10 23.20
C LEU A 626 -3.86 13.40 23.10
N GLN A 627 -4.30 13.02 21.90
CA GLN A 627 -5.56 12.29 21.70
C GLN A 627 -5.55 10.95 22.41
N VAL A 628 -4.48 10.16 22.24
CA VAL A 628 -4.35 8.84 22.85
C VAL A 628 -4.35 8.94 24.38
N VAL A 629 -3.54 9.84 24.95
CA VAL A 629 -3.45 10.04 26.41
C VAL A 629 -4.77 10.56 26.99
N ALA A 630 -5.41 11.54 26.35
CA ALA A 630 -6.71 12.04 26.79
C ALA A 630 -7.80 10.97 26.73
N SER A 631 -7.77 10.11 25.71
CA SER A 631 -8.71 8.98 25.57
C SER A 631 -8.52 7.97 26.70
N ILE A 632 -7.28 7.57 27.00
CA ILE A 632 -6.97 6.66 28.13
C ILE A 632 -7.45 7.26 29.46
N HIS A 633 -7.16 8.54 29.72
CA HIS A 633 -7.61 9.18 30.96
C HIS A 633 -9.13 9.32 31.06
N TYR A 634 -9.82 9.54 29.94
CA TYR A 634 -11.28 9.55 29.91
C TYR A 634 -11.88 8.19 30.30
N PHE A 635 -11.37 7.09 29.74
CA PHE A 635 -11.85 5.75 30.05
C PHE A 635 -11.38 5.23 31.42
N SER A 636 -10.25 5.72 31.94
CA SER A 636 -9.77 5.41 33.29
C SER A 636 -10.56 6.09 34.41
N GLY A 637 -11.11 7.29 34.13
CA GLY A 637 -11.78 8.10 35.13
C GLY A 637 -13.24 7.69 35.32
N GLY A 638 -13.60 7.29 36.54
CA GLY A 638 -14.96 7.44 37.07
C GLY A 638 -15.93 6.25 36.93
N ASN A 639 -17.05 6.37 37.67
CA ASN A 639 -18.11 5.35 37.81
C ASN A 639 -18.98 5.13 36.56
N LEU A 640 -18.62 5.72 35.41
CA LEU A 640 -19.33 5.51 34.15
C LEU A 640 -18.86 4.17 33.57
N ARG A 641 -19.65 3.12 33.77
CA ARG A 641 -19.35 1.77 33.24
C ARG A 641 -19.31 1.82 31.70
N HIS A 642 -18.12 1.90 31.12
CA HIS A 642 -17.86 1.67 29.71
C HIS A 642 -17.32 0.25 29.54
N LYS A 643 -17.70 -0.43 28.46
CA LYS A 643 -17.13 -1.75 28.15
C LYS A 643 -15.74 -1.56 27.54
N GLN A 644 -14.75 -2.31 28.01
CA GLN A 644 -13.35 -2.22 27.58
C GLN A 644 -13.16 -2.39 26.06
N TRP A 645 -14.01 -3.17 25.39
CA TRP A 645 -13.93 -3.32 23.93
C TRP A 645 -14.26 -2.03 23.16
N VAL A 646 -15.11 -1.16 23.71
CA VAL A 646 -15.44 0.15 23.12
C VAL A 646 -14.26 1.11 23.23
N GLU A 647 -13.54 1.07 24.36
CA GLU A 647 -12.30 1.82 24.55
C GLU A 647 -11.24 1.42 23.51
N VAL A 648 -11.00 0.11 23.35
CA VAL A 648 -10.04 -0.40 22.36
C VAL A 648 -10.43 -0.02 20.94
N ALA A 649 -11.73 -0.12 20.60
CA ALA A 649 -12.23 0.32 19.29
C ALA A 649 -12.05 1.84 19.07
N ALA A 650 -12.30 2.66 20.10
CA ALA A 650 -12.10 4.11 20.02
C ALA A 650 -10.63 4.48 19.79
N LEU A 651 -9.70 3.81 20.46
CA LEU A 651 -8.26 3.99 20.22
C LEU A 651 -7.86 3.55 18.80
N TYR A 652 -8.38 2.42 18.32
CA TYR A 652 -8.15 1.97 16.94
C TYR A 652 -8.64 3.00 15.92
N TYR A 653 -9.80 3.62 16.15
CA TYR A 653 -10.34 4.67 15.27
C TYR A 653 -9.48 5.94 15.28
N VAL A 654 -8.98 6.35 16.45
CA VAL A 654 -8.01 7.45 16.55
C VAL A 654 -6.73 7.12 15.77
N GLY A 655 -6.23 5.88 15.86
CA GLY A 655 -5.06 5.43 15.10
C GLY A 655 -5.27 5.48 13.58
N MET A 656 -6.42 5.02 13.09
CA MET A 656 -6.73 5.08 11.66
C MET A 656 -6.99 6.51 11.18
N ALA A 657 -7.68 7.35 11.95
CA ALA A 657 -7.83 8.76 11.63
C ALA A 657 -6.49 9.50 11.62
N GLY A 658 -5.56 9.12 12.50
CA GLY A 658 -4.22 9.69 12.55
C GLY A 658 -3.30 9.23 11.42
N HIS A 659 -3.53 8.05 10.82
CA HIS A 659 -2.82 7.63 9.60
C HIS A 659 -3.02 8.66 8.48
N PHE A 660 -4.26 9.05 8.23
CA PHE A 660 -4.59 10.11 7.26
C PHE A 660 -4.18 11.51 7.76
N GLY A 661 -4.28 11.77 9.07
CA GLY A 661 -3.82 13.02 9.68
C GLY A 661 -2.31 13.30 9.57
N LEU A 662 -1.50 12.28 9.27
CA LEU A 662 -0.06 12.40 8.96
C LEU A 662 0.23 12.63 7.46
N GLY A 663 -0.81 12.72 6.62
CA GLY A 663 -0.68 12.97 5.18
C GLY A 663 -0.66 11.70 4.33
N ASN A 664 -0.82 10.51 4.92
CA ASN A 664 -0.96 9.28 4.14
C ASN A 664 -2.35 9.22 3.48
N THR A 665 -2.41 8.58 2.31
CA THR A 665 -3.66 8.32 1.59
C THR A 665 -3.63 6.89 1.02
N ASN A 666 -4.71 6.46 0.37
CA ASN A 666 -4.77 5.14 -0.27
C ASN A 666 -4.00 5.07 -1.61
N THR A 667 -3.23 6.10 -1.99
CA THR A 667 -2.30 6.07 -3.14
C THR A 667 -0.86 5.81 -2.70
N LEU A 668 -0.09 5.11 -3.53
CA LEU A 668 1.34 4.83 -3.27
C LEU A 668 2.19 6.11 -3.34
N ALA A 669 1.71 7.17 -4.00
CA ALA A 669 2.45 8.42 -4.16
C ALA A 669 2.66 9.18 -2.84
N THR A 670 1.82 8.94 -1.83
CA THR A 670 1.93 9.61 -0.52
C THR A 670 2.86 8.91 0.46
N VAL A 671 3.47 7.78 0.09
CA VAL A 671 4.42 7.08 0.96
C VAL A 671 5.73 7.85 1.02
N ASP A 672 6.15 8.24 2.23
CA ASP A 672 7.40 8.97 2.43
C ASP A 672 8.63 8.07 2.28
N VAL A 673 9.18 8.05 1.07
CA VAL A 673 10.41 7.31 0.74
C VAL A 673 11.65 8.00 1.33
N ALA A 674 11.65 9.32 1.50
CA ALA A 674 12.81 10.05 2.00
C ALA A 674 13.10 9.71 3.46
N GLY A 675 12.06 9.63 4.29
CA GLY A 675 12.18 9.21 5.69
C GLY A 675 12.76 7.80 5.87
N ALA A 676 12.53 6.90 4.90
CA ALA A 676 13.01 5.52 4.92
C ALA A 676 14.54 5.37 4.77
N PHE A 677 15.26 6.44 4.43
CA PHE A 677 16.72 6.44 4.33
C PHE A 677 17.43 7.16 5.49
N ILE A 678 16.68 7.70 6.46
CA ILE A 678 17.23 8.40 7.62
C ILE A 678 18.02 7.41 8.50
N GLY A 679 19.34 7.58 8.56
CA GLY A 679 20.23 6.75 9.40
C GLY A 679 20.81 5.50 8.73
N ILE A 680 20.59 5.31 7.42
CA ILE A 680 21.14 4.19 6.64
C ILE A 680 22.47 4.62 5.99
N SER A 681 23.53 3.83 6.20
CA SER A 681 24.86 4.10 5.63
C SER A 681 25.13 3.37 4.29
N SER A 682 24.41 2.29 4.00
CA SER A 682 24.52 1.52 2.76
C SER A 682 23.13 1.16 2.22
N HIS A 683 22.96 1.20 0.90
CA HIS A 683 21.66 0.92 0.27
C HIS A 683 21.18 -0.50 0.64
N SER A 684 20.05 -0.60 1.36
CA SER A 684 19.42 -1.86 1.76
C SER A 684 17.91 -1.74 1.61
N THR A 685 17.34 -2.50 0.68
CA THR A 685 15.91 -2.51 0.39
C THR A 685 15.07 -2.99 1.58
N ILE A 686 15.58 -3.96 2.34
CA ILE A 686 14.88 -4.53 3.50
C ILE A 686 14.77 -3.52 4.65
N ILE A 687 15.88 -2.87 5.01
CA ILE A 687 15.90 -1.91 6.13
C ILE A 687 15.08 -0.67 5.79
N SER A 688 15.21 -0.15 4.57
CA SER A 688 14.38 0.96 4.09
C SER A 688 12.89 0.57 4.06
N GLY A 689 12.54 -0.65 3.65
CA GLY A 689 11.16 -1.14 3.70
C GLY A 689 10.57 -1.17 5.12
N ILE A 690 11.36 -1.60 6.12
CA ILE A 690 10.94 -1.59 7.53
C ILE A 690 10.74 -0.16 8.05
N LEU A 691 11.66 0.76 7.75
CA LEU A 691 11.53 2.16 8.16
C LEU A 691 10.33 2.85 7.49
N MET A 692 10.12 2.60 6.20
CA MET A 692 8.95 3.07 5.47
C MET A 692 7.66 2.59 6.14
N PHE A 693 7.59 1.30 6.49
CA PHE A 693 6.46 0.74 7.23
C PHE A 693 6.24 1.42 8.59
N ILE A 694 7.31 1.67 9.35
CA ILE A 694 7.27 2.37 10.64
C ILE A 694 6.74 3.80 10.51
N ILE A 695 7.08 4.50 9.42
CA ILE A 695 6.64 5.87 9.14
C ILE A 695 5.18 5.90 8.70
N THR A 696 4.79 5.06 7.74
CA THR A 696 3.43 5.00 7.19
C THR A 696 2.39 4.57 8.23
N TYR A 697 2.73 3.59 9.07
CA TYR A 697 1.84 3.07 10.12
C TYR A 697 2.14 3.64 11.51
N ALA A 698 2.73 4.83 11.58
CA ALA A 698 3.09 5.51 12.81
C ALA A 698 1.91 5.67 13.78
N SER A 699 0.76 6.14 13.31
CA SER A 699 -0.42 6.39 14.16
C SER A 699 -1.18 5.11 14.57
N PRO A 700 -1.49 4.17 13.66
CA PRO A 700 -2.10 2.90 14.04
C PRO A 700 -1.25 2.11 15.04
N MET A 701 0.08 2.07 14.87
CA MET A 701 0.96 1.40 15.80
C MET A 701 0.98 2.08 17.18
N LEU A 702 0.99 3.42 17.24
CA LEU A 702 0.87 4.16 18.51
C LEU A 702 -0.43 3.81 19.25
N ALA A 703 -1.55 3.71 18.52
CA ALA A 703 -2.84 3.33 19.09
C ALA A 703 -2.86 1.88 19.60
N LEU A 704 -2.20 0.95 18.91
CA LEU A 704 -2.09 -0.45 19.37
C LEU A 704 -1.21 -0.57 20.62
N LEU A 705 -0.05 0.08 20.63
CA LEU A 705 0.87 0.07 21.78
C LEU A 705 0.24 0.74 23.02
N SER A 706 -0.61 1.75 22.83
CA SER A 706 -1.28 2.44 23.93
C SER A 706 -2.37 1.61 24.61
N THR A 707 -2.87 0.53 23.99
CA THR A 707 -3.84 -0.38 24.63
C THR A 707 -3.30 -1.04 25.91
N LEU A 708 -1.98 -1.17 26.06
CA LEU A 708 -1.33 -1.59 27.32
C LEU A 708 -1.67 -0.66 28.49
N MET A 709 -1.81 0.63 28.23
CA MET A 709 -2.21 1.63 29.24
C MET A 709 -3.70 1.57 29.57
N SER A 710 -4.55 1.27 28.58
CA SER A 710 -5.97 1.04 28.81
C SER A 710 -6.23 -0.13 29.76
N VAL A 711 -5.42 -1.19 29.69
CA VAL A 711 -5.52 -2.33 30.60
C VAL A 711 -5.23 -1.94 32.06
N CYS A 712 -4.31 -0.99 32.27
CA CYS A 712 -3.99 -0.46 33.59
C CYS A 712 -5.11 0.37 34.22
N ALA A 713 -5.69 1.24 33.39
CA ALA A 713 -6.68 2.24 33.74
C ALA A 713 -8.00 1.65 34.26
N ASN A 714 -8.29 0.39 33.92
CA ASN A 714 -9.54 -0.28 34.25
C ASN A 714 -9.58 -0.71 35.73
N ASP A 715 -10.56 -0.18 36.46
CA ASP A 715 -10.72 -0.35 37.90
C ASP A 715 -11.37 -1.72 38.23
N VAL A 716 -10.59 -2.80 38.17
CA VAL A 716 -10.97 -4.17 38.61
C VAL A 716 -11.10 -4.25 40.15
N ARG A 717 -11.27 -3.11 40.84
CA ARG A 717 -11.54 -3.09 42.29
C ARG A 717 -12.90 -3.70 42.64
N THR A 718 -13.82 -3.80 41.68
CA THR A 718 -15.14 -4.40 41.89
C THR A 718 -15.16 -5.94 41.84
N VAL A 719 -14.09 -6.59 41.38
CA VAL A 719 -13.99 -8.07 41.34
C VAL A 719 -13.20 -8.63 42.54
N SER A 720 -12.53 -7.75 43.32
CA SER A 720 -11.68 -8.16 44.45
C SER A 720 -12.44 -8.71 45.67
N ASN A 721 -13.78 -8.81 45.59
CA ASN A 721 -14.60 -9.50 46.60
C ASN A 721 -14.81 -10.99 46.30
N SER A 722 -14.37 -11.49 45.13
CA SER A 722 -14.39 -12.92 44.82
C SER A 722 -13.07 -13.59 45.23
N GLN A 723 -13.15 -14.64 46.03
CA GLN A 723 -12.02 -15.32 46.68
C GLN A 723 -11.09 -16.12 45.73
N ASP A 724 -11.24 -16.03 44.39
CA ASP A 724 -10.47 -16.83 43.42
C ASP A 724 -10.09 -16.02 42.15
N VAL A 725 -9.13 -15.09 42.27
CA VAL A 725 -8.51 -14.44 41.10
C VAL A 725 -7.23 -15.22 40.72
N ASP A 726 -7.31 -16.07 39.70
CA ASP A 726 -6.17 -16.77 39.13
C ASP A 726 -5.41 -15.89 38.09
N PHE A 727 -4.09 -16.11 37.95
CA PHE A 727 -3.25 -15.49 36.91
C PHE A 727 -3.79 -15.75 35.50
N GLY A 728 -4.44 -16.91 35.27
CA GLY A 728 -5.11 -17.21 34.01
C GLY A 728 -6.25 -16.23 33.69
N TYR A 729 -7.03 -15.83 34.69
CA TYR A 729 -8.11 -14.83 34.51
C TYR A 729 -7.53 -13.43 34.25
N LEU A 730 -6.47 -13.05 34.98
CA LEU A 730 -5.76 -11.79 34.79
C LEU A 730 -5.26 -11.66 33.36
N LEU A 731 -4.51 -12.66 32.86
CA LEU A 731 -3.99 -12.69 31.50
C LEU A 731 -5.11 -12.61 30.46
N LYS A 732 -6.20 -13.31 30.70
CA LYS A 732 -7.36 -13.32 29.81
C LYS A 732 -8.00 -11.93 29.68
N THR A 733 -8.11 -11.19 30.79
CA THR A 733 -8.66 -9.82 30.78
C THR A 733 -7.70 -8.77 30.21
N THR A 734 -6.38 -8.96 30.38
CA THR A 734 -5.36 -8.04 29.87
C THR A 734 -5.07 -8.23 28.39
N VAL A 735 -5.12 -9.46 27.88
CA VAL A 735 -4.86 -9.78 26.47
C VAL A 735 -6.15 -9.79 25.64
N GLY A 736 -7.27 -10.25 26.22
CA GLY A 736 -8.51 -10.55 25.50
C GLY A 736 -9.00 -9.42 24.59
N TYR A 737 -9.54 -8.34 25.16
CA TYR A 737 -10.08 -7.24 24.34
C TYR A 737 -9.01 -6.46 23.55
N PRO A 738 -7.84 -6.09 24.12
CA PRO A 738 -6.79 -5.39 23.38
C PRO A 738 -6.29 -6.11 22.13
N CYS A 739 -6.34 -7.45 22.12
CA CYS A 739 -5.88 -8.25 20.97
C CYS A 739 -7.04 -8.64 20.04
N LEU A 740 -8.16 -9.14 20.60
CA LEU A 740 -9.26 -9.67 19.79
C LEU A 740 -10.02 -8.59 19.02
N VAL A 741 -10.19 -7.39 19.60
CA VAL A 741 -10.94 -6.32 18.95
C VAL A 741 -10.22 -5.82 17.69
N PRO A 742 -8.93 -5.41 17.73
CA PRO A 742 -8.24 -4.99 16.51
C PRO A 742 -8.11 -6.11 15.47
N LEU A 743 -7.85 -7.36 15.89
CA LEU A 743 -7.78 -8.51 14.99
C LEU A 743 -9.12 -8.79 14.31
N GLY A 744 -10.23 -8.76 15.06
CA GLY A 744 -11.57 -8.98 14.52
C GLY A 744 -11.98 -7.87 13.54
N LEU A 745 -11.80 -6.60 13.92
CA LEU A 745 -12.07 -5.45 13.05
C LEU A 745 -11.30 -5.55 11.73
N ASN A 746 -9.99 -5.78 11.82
CA ASN A 746 -9.13 -5.87 10.64
C ASN A 746 -9.45 -7.10 9.78
N SER A 747 -9.78 -8.25 10.39
CA SER A 747 -10.17 -9.47 9.66
C SER A 747 -11.47 -9.29 8.88
N ILE A 748 -12.47 -8.61 9.45
CA ILE A 748 -13.72 -8.27 8.75
C ILE A 748 -13.42 -7.37 7.55
N LEU A 749 -12.63 -6.30 7.74
CA LEU A 749 -12.30 -5.36 6.66
C LEU A 749 -11.49 -6.02 5.55
N LEU A 750 -10.48 -6.85 5.89
CA LEU A 750 -9.68 -7.59 4.92
C LEU A 750 -10.55 -8.54 4.09
N LEU A 751 -11.42 -9.32 4.74
CA LEU A 751 -12.32 -10.24 4.06
C LEU A 751 -13.29 -9.50 3.14
N ALA A 752 -13.97 -8.48 3.65
CA ALA A 752 -14.94 -7.69 2.90
C ALA A 752 -14.27 -7.04 1.68
N TYR A 753 -13.11 -6.41 1.88
CA TYR A 753 -12.38 -5.75 0.81
C TYR A 753 -11.82 -6.75 -0.21
N THR A 754 -11.39 -7.94 0.21
CA THR A 754 -11.00 -9.01 -0.72
C THR A 754 -12.17 -9.42 -1.61
N ILE A 755 -13.37 -9.60 -1.05
CA ILE A 755 -14.57 -9.93 -1.83
C ILE A 755 -14.91 -8.80 -2.82
N VAL A 756 -14.87 -7.55 -2.36
CA VAL A 756 -15.12 -6.37 -3.22
C VAL A 756 -14.09 -6.30 -4.34
N LEU A 757 -12.80 -6.47 -4.06
CA LEU A 757 -11.74 -6.47 -5.08
C LEU A 757 -11.96 -7.56 -6.13
N LEU A 758 -12.37 -8.76 -5.70
CA LEU A 758 -12.70 -9.85 -6.63
C LEU A 758 -13.92 -9.51 -7.51
N GLY A 759 -14.91 -8.81 -6.96
CA GLY A 759 -16.04 -8.28 -7.73
C GLY A 759 -15.64 -7.16 -8.70
N MET A 760 -14.80 -6.23 -8.24
CA MET A 760 -14.35 -5.05 -8.97
C MET A 760 -13.12 -5.30 -9.86
N ARG A 761 -12.69 -6.55 -10.02
CA ARG A 761 -11.48 -6.91 -10.77
C ARG A 761 -11.43 -6.44 -12.23
N ASN A 762 -12.60 -6.25 -12.85
CA ASN A 762 -12.74 -5.77 -14.23
C ASN A 762 -13.16 -4.29 -14.26
N HIS A 763 -13.20 -3.62 -13.11
CA HIS A 763 -13.59 -2.22 -12.99
C HIS A 763 -12.46 -1.32 -13.49
N LEU A 764 -12.80 -0.19 -14.12
CA LEU A 764 -11.85 0.76 -14.71
C LEU A 764 -10.73 1.17 -13.74
N PHE A 765 -11.10 1.49 -12.50
CA PHE A 765 -10.18 1.95 -11.45
C PHE A 765 -9.48 0.83 -10.66
N ILE A 766 -9.47 -0.41 -11.17
CA ILE A 766 -8.89 -1.55 -10.46
C ILE A 766 -7.41 -1.33 -10.12
N TRP A 767 -6.66 -0.69 -11.03
CA TRP A 767 -5.22 -0.48 -10.88
C TRP A 767 -4.87 0.83 -10.16
N SER A 768 -5.67 1.88 -10.36
CA SER A 768 -5.40 3.21 -9.78
C SER A 768 -5.92 3.38 -8.35
N VAL A 769 -7.04 2.72 -8.00
CA VAL A 769 -7.71 2.90 -6.70
C VAL A 769 -7.79 1.59 -5.91
N PHE A 770 -8.38 0.54 -6.50
CA PHE A 770 -8.73 -0.65 -5.72
C PHE A 770 -7.50 -1.50 -5.33
N SER A 771 -6.53 -1.69 -6.24
CA SER A 771 -5.33 -2.48 -5.98
C SER A 771 -4.36 -1.80 -5.00
N PRO A 772 -4.05 -0.49 -5.13
CA PRO A 772 -3.28 0.23 -4.12
C PRO A 772 -3.92 0.15 -2.73
N LYS A 773 -5.24 0.37 -2.64
CA LYS A 773 -5.97 0.19 -1.38
C LYS A 773 -5.83 -1.24 -0.83
N PHE A 774 -5.83 -2.28 -1.67
CA PHE A 774 -5.64 -3.65 -1.20
C PHE A 774 -4.27 -3.85 -0.55
N LEU A 775 -3.21 -3.27 -1.12
CA LEU A 775 -1.88 -3.28 -0.52
C LEU A 775 -1.87 -2.60 0.85
N TYR A 776 -2.55 -1.44 0.99
CA TYR A 776 -2.72 -0.79 2.28
C TYR A 776 -3.49 -1.66 3.28
N VAL A 777 -4.55 -2.35 2.88
CA VAL A 777 -5.30 -3.26 3.76
C VAL A 777 -4.43 -4.45 4.21
N CYS A 778 -3.62 -5.01 3.31
CA CYS A 778 -2.65 -6.06 3.63
C CYS A 778 -1.55 -5.57 4.59
N ALA A 779 -0.97 -4.40 4.33
CA ALA A 779 0.06 -3.83 5.21
C ALA A 779 -0.52 -3.39 6.57
N THR A 780 -1.75 -2.87 6.61
CA THR A 780 -2.49 -2.62 7.85
C THR A 780 -2.68 -3.91 8.65
N THR A 781 -2.98 -5.02 7.96
CA THR A 781 -3.10 -6.34 8.60
C THR A 781 -1.79 -6.75 9.26
N VAL A 782 -0.65 -6.59 8.58
CA VAL A 782 0.67 -6.83 9.17
C VAL A 782 0.91 -5.92 10.39
N CYS A 783 0.54 -4.64 10.30
CA CYS A 783 0.67 -3.69 11.41
C CYS A 783 -0.13 -4.13 12.63
N VAL A 784 -1.37 -4.56 12.44
CA VAL A 784 -2.24 -5.06 13.53
C VAL A 784 -1.63 -6.32 14.14
N TYR A 785 -1.17 -7.28 13.34
CA TYR A 785 -0.53 -8.50 13.86
C TYR A 785 0.73 -8.19 14.67
N VAL A 786 1.61 -7.32 14.17
CA VAL A 786 2.83 -6.92 14.87
C VAL A 786 2.50 -6.21 16.19
N GLY A 787 1.61 -5.20 16.16
CA GLY A 787 1.23 -4.45 17.36
C GLY A 787 0.55 -5.32 18.42
N VAL A 788 -0.39 -6.17 18.02
CA VAL A 788 -1.08 -7.11 18.91
C VAL A 788 -0.11 -8.15 19.49
N SER A 789 0.85 -8.63 18.69
CA SER A 789 1.88 -9.58 19.17
C SER A 789 2.77 -8.95 20.23
N ILE A 790 3.16 -7.68 20.07
CA ILE A 790 3.93 -6.93 21.07
C ILE A 790 3.13 -6.82 22.37
N VAL A 791 1.85 -6.42 22.30
CA VAL A 791 0.97 -6.30 23.47
C VAL A 791 0.80 -7.64 24.19
N ALA A 792 0.50 -8.71 23.45
CA ALA A 792 0.32 -10.05 23.99
C ALA A 792 1.59 -10.61 24.65
N LEU A 793 2.75 -10.45 23.99
CA LEU A 793 4.03 -10.90 24.52
C LEU A 793 4.39 -10.15 25.81
N THR A 794 4.20 -8.82 25.83
CA THR A 794 4.48 -7.98 27.01
C THR A 794 3.57 -8.33 28.19
N ALA A 795 2.27 -8.51 27.96
CA ALA A 795 1.33 -8.92 28.99
C ALA A 795 1.64 -10.32 29.54
N THR A 796 1.94 -11.27 28.65
CA THR A 796 2.28 -12.67 29.02
C THR A 796 3.59 -12.73 29.80
N TYR A 797 4.64 -12.05 29.32
CA TYR A 797 5.92 -11.95 30.01
C TYR A 797 5.78 -11.38 31.42
N THR A 798 5.07 -10.25 31.55
CA THR A 798 4.83 -9.61 32.85
C THR A 798 4.09 -10.57 33.78
N CYS A 799 3.09 -11.28 33.28
CA CYS A 799 2.35 -12.28 34.06
C CYS A 799 3.26 -13.42 34.56
N ILE A 800 4.10 -13.98 33.69
CA ILE A 800 5.06 -15.05 34.03
C ILE A 800 6.05 -14.60 35.09
N VAL A 801 6.59 -13.38 34.99
CA VAL A 801 7.54 -12.84 35.98
C VAL A 801 6.87 -12.71 37.34
N PHE A 802 5.65 -12.15 37.41
CA PHE A 802 4.93 -12.01 38.68
C PHE A 802 4.53 -13.36 39.28
N ALA A 803 4.11 -14.33 38.45
CA ALA A 803 3.84 -15.70 38.90
C ALA A 803 5.09 -16.34 39.51
N THR A 804 6.23 -16.26 38.82
CA THR A 804 7.52 -16.80 39.29
C THR A 804 8.00 -16.13 40.59
N ARG A 805 7.85 -14.80 40.69
CA ARG A 805 8.23 -14.06 41.91
C ARG A 805 7.32 -14.41 43.10
N SER A 806 6.05 -14.70 42.85
CA SER A 806 5.10 -15.11 43.89
C SER A 806 5.42 -16.50 44.46
N THR A 807 5.77 -17.47 43.62
CA THR A 807 6.14 -18.84 44.05
C THR A 807 7.46 -18.87 44.83
N LEU A 808 8.47 -18.11 44.38
CA LEU A 808 9.74 -17.97 45.09
C LEU A 808 9.56 -17.41 46.51
N LYS A 809 8.66 -16.43 46.68
CA LYS A 809 8.39 -15.83 47.99
C LYS A 809 7.62 -16.77 48.92
N GLY A 810 6.71 -17.59 48.37
CA GLY A 810 6.04 -18.67 49.10
C GLY A 810 7.02 -19.71 49.64
N SER A 811 7.89 -20.25 48.78
CA SER A 811 8.90 -21.25 49.19
C SER A 811 9.89 -20.74 50.26
N CYS A 812 10.23 -19.45 50.24
CA CYS A 812 11.05 -18.85 51.31
C CYS A 812 10.29 -18.71 52.64
N ARG A 813 8.98 -18.47 52.61
CA ARG A 813 8.15 -18.35 53.82
C ARG A 813 7.95 -19.71 54.50
N ASP A 814 7.78 -20.76 53.71
CA ASP A 814 7.64 -22.13 54.22
C ASP A 814 8.95 -22.64 54.86
N ARG A 815 10.12 -22.35 54.26
CA ARG A 815 11.42 -22.70 54.85
C ARG A 815 11.78 -21.92 56.13
N LEU A 816 11.18 -20.74 56.34
CA LEU A 816 11.37 -19.93 57.55
C LEU A 816 10.38 -20.30 58.66
N THR A 817 9.34 -21.07 58.36
CA THR A 817 8.38 -21.57 59.36
C THR A 817 8.68 -23.01 59.80
N GLU A 818 9.49 -23.76 59.02
CA GLU A 818 10.07 -25.05 59.40
C GLU A 818 11.36 -24.96 60.24
N ARG A 819 11.92 -23.75 60.45
CA ARG A 819 13.03 -23.48 61.38
C ARG A 819 12.53 -22.76 62.61
#